data_AF-A0A2P4TGL1-F1
#
_entry.id   AF-A0A2P4TGL1-F1
#
_cell.length_a   1.000
_cell.length_b   1.000
_cell.length_c   1.000
_cell.angle_alpha   90.00
_cell.angle_beta   90.00
_cell.angle_gamma   90.00
#
_symmetry.space_group_name_H-M   'P 1'
#
loop_
_entity.id
_entity.type
_entity.pdbx_description
1 polymer ?
#
loop_
_entity_poly.entity_id
_entity_poly.type
_entity_poly.pdbx_seq_one_letter_code
_entity_poly.pdbx_strand_id
1 'polypeptide(L)'
;MPAGLGGEPPDEAFSIHSLRFVVDGDYISPCIRRTNISPESCAWEKAAQNLKPVVPIKFHISSRTDSGVHALCNSAHLDIQRAPGKPAFQERALIGCLNNHLKPEPIRILSAYRVTSNFHARFSALSRTYIYRLLMGCTHHSEIPVFERDLCWAPPGGYLNVPAMQDAAQFLLGTHDFSTFCSLNSETPFRSPVKTILQADIQPSSGFLSHHYEYRGLQFWELKFKSRSFLYRQVRRMVGALVAVGQGKLAPHHIKELLEMKDARAFPPFAMAPSSGLFLKSVEYNEAEINMGQHEKKRQETSGYSYLLGDQFPKTGLWRRPNRRELKPPWCQCEIMANVSWTEGISNGTAVRLEADFQYSLFTIIYSIVFVMGLTENVSALYLLSNKARHTSPSYVYMINLALADTLFVCVLPFKIHYHLNRNNWIFGDITCRITGTLYYINIYLSIVFFTCICVDRYIAVLHPFTYIQIKVTHYVVVATILWVVALSTMVALVLGGPLHNKGLRNTTMCFENFARSSWISRMALYNILALVFGFVIPFAIILICYPLIARRISRIKHSIRKRKALTTIYIILLICTFCFLPYHLTHFLHFLMRSQVIQNKSFTNLIYKMRRVTLALVSFNCCLNPFLYYFTSSSRTWHFNFRLRFRSKMVYTICDQKLGEYSYIYKLHQSCENKKQRDGIN
;
A
#
# COMPACT_ATOMS: atom_id res chain seq x y z
N MET A 1 -2.91 -64.11 46.71
CA MET A 1 -2.47 -63.46 45.45
C MET A 1 -3.13 -62.09 45.36
N PRO A 2 -2.38 -61.01 45.14
CA PRO A 2 -2.84 -59.63 45.33
C PRO A 2 -3.41 -58.98 44.06
N ALA A 3 -3.97 -57.79 44.28
CA ALA A 3 -4.69 -56.89 43.40
C ALA A 3 -3.92 -56.40 42.15
N GLY A 4 -4.64 -56.28 41.03
CA GLY A 4 -4.19 -55.59 39.82
C GLY A 4 -4.60 -54.12 39.84
N LEU A 5 -3.60 -53.24 39.83
CA LEU A 5 -3.70 -51.79 39.74
C LEU A 5 -4.27 -51.38 38.37
N GLY A 6 -5.41 -50.68 38.39
CA GLY A 6 -5.88 -49.89 37.26
C GLY A 6 -4.99 -48.67 37.09
N GLY A 7 -4.11 -48.70 36.10
CA GLY A 7 -3.40 -47.52 35.61
C GLY A 7 -4.26 -46.78 34.58
N GLU A 8 -4.60 -45.53 34.87
CA GLU A 8 -5.05 -44.58 33.84
C GLU A 8 -3.98 -44.45 32.74
N PRO A 9 -4.37 -44.31 31.46
CA PRO A 9 -3.41 -44.08 30.38
C PRO A 9 -2.77 -42.69 30.55
N PRO A 10 -1.50 -42.50 30.16
CA PRO A 10 -0.82 -41.22 30.30
C PRO A 10 -1.48 -40.15 29.41
N ASP A 11 -1.71 -38.96 29.98
CA ASP A 11 -2.13 -37.71 29.34
C ASP A 11 -1.18 -37.29 28.20
N GLU A 12 -1.19 -38.00 27.08
CA GLU A 12 -0.34 -37.71 25.93
C GLU A 12 -1.05 -36.81 24.90
N ALA A 13 -0.63 -35.54 24.89
CA ALA A 13 -0.66 -34.59 23.77
C ALA A 13 -1.76 -33.53 23.67
N PHE A 14 -2.59 -33.27 24.70
CA PHE A 14 -3.47 -32.08 24.74
C PHE A 14 -3.03 -31.05 25.79
N SER A 15 -2.90 -29.77 25.42
CA SER A 15 -2.41 -28.72 26.33
C SER A 15 -3.05 -27.36 26.05
N ILE A 16 -3.61 -26.73 27.09
CA ILE A 16 -4.18 -25.38 27.02
C ILE A 16 -3.12 -24.37 27.46
N HIS A 17 -2.94 -23.34 26.64
CA HIS A 17 -1.99 -22.27 26.92
C HIS A 17 -2.70 -20.92 26.96
N SER A 18 -2.38 -20.12 27.97
CA SER A 18 -2.73 -18.69 28.05
C SER A 18 -1.55 -17.86 27.55
N LEU A 19 -1.80 -17.01 26.56
CA LEU A 19 -0.81 -16.12 25.95
C LEU A 19 -1.11 -14.68 26.33
N ARG A 20 -0.07 -13.92 26.70
CA ARG A 20 -0.12 -12.46 26.79
C ARG A 20 0.56 -11.83 25.58
N PHE A 21 -0.01 -10.77 25.03
CA PHE A 21 0.48 -10.18 23.79
C PHE A 21 0.24 -8.68 23.68
N VAL A 22 1.06 -8.04 22.83
CA VAL A 22 0.97 -6.63 22.43
C VAL A 22 0.45 -6.55 20.99
N VAL A 23 -0.38 -5.56 20.71
CA VAL A 23 -0.87 -5.21 19.36
C VAL A 23 -0.84 -3.71 19.16
N ASP A 24 -0.34 -3.29 18.00
CA ASP A 24 -0.48 -1.94 17.48
C ASP A 24 -1.88 -1.72 16.87
N GLY A 25 -2.59 -0.70 17.33
CA GLY A 25 -3.96 -0.37 16.93
C GLY A 25 -4.14 0.02 15.47
N ASP A 26 -3.08 0.49 14.80
CA ASP A 26 -3.10 0.82 13.36
C ASP A 26 -3.17 -0.42 12.47
N TYR A 27 -2.91 -1.59 13.05
CA TYR A 27 -3.00 -2.86 12.36
C TYR A 27 -3.63 -3.92 13.27
N ILE A 28 -4.93 -4.10 13.10
CA ILE A 28 -5.66 -5.15 13.80
C ILE A 28 -6.16 -6.15 12.77
N SER A 29 -5.58 -7.35 12.82
CA SER A 29 -6.04 -8.53 12.10
C SER A 29 -7.56 -8.68 12.28
N PRO A 30 -8.34 -8.99 11.22
CA PRO A 30 -9.80 -9.10 11.27
C PRO A 30 -10.34 -9.96 12.43
N CYS A 31 -9.59 -10.97 12.90
CA CYS A 31 -10.00 -11.88 13.98
C CYS A 31 -10.16 -11.26 15.36
N ILE A 32 -9.50 -10.13 15.61
CA ILE A 32 -9.72 -9.40 16.86
C ILE A 32 -11.07 -8.65 16.82
N ARG A 33 -11.67 -8.51 15.61
CA ARG A 33 -12.92 -7.79 15.35
C ARG A 33 -14.18 -8.67 15.33
N ARG A 34 -14.14 -9.91 14.81
CA ARG A 34 -15.35 -10.75 14.59
C ARG A 34 -15.11 -12.24 14.85
N THR A 35 -16.18 -12.95 15.21
CA THR A 35 -16.21 -14.41 15.47
C THR A 35 -16.39 -15.28 14.22
N ASN A 36 -16.75 -14.70 13.07
CA ASN A 36 -17.02 -15.42 11.83
C ASN A 36 -16.14 -14.89 10.70
N ILE A 37 -14.85 -15.19 10.75
CA ILE A 37 -13.93 -14.91 9.64
C ILE A 37 -13.23 -16.21 9.27
N SER A 38 -12.99 -16.40 7.97
CA SER A 38 -12.22 -17.54 7.49
C SER A 38 -10.83 -17.59 8.17
N PRO A 39 -10.34 -18.77 8.57
CA PRO A 39 -9.04 -18.92 9.24
C PRO A 39 -7.86 -18.31 8.46
N GLU A 40 -8.01 -18.24 7.14
CA GLU A 40 -7.01 -17.68 6.21
C GLU A 40 -6.81 -16.17 6.33
N SER A 41 -7.80 -15.45 6.88
CA SER A 41 -7.73 -13.99 7.06
C SER A 41 -7.12 -13.59 8.42
N CYS A 42 -6.72 -14.58 9.22
CA CYS A 42 -6.30 -14.41 10.60
C CYS A 42 -4.79 -14.59 10.80
N ALA A 43 -4.05 -13.51 11.05
CA ALA A 43 -2.62 -13.60 11.35
C ALA A 43 -2.28 -14.57 12.50
N TRP A 44 -3.12 -14.61 13.54
CA TRP A 44 -2.96 -15.47 14.72
C TRP A 44 -3.19 -16.95 14.43
N GLU A 45 -4.33 -17.29 13.82
CA GLU A 45 -4.65 -18.68 13.50
C GLU A 45 -3.69 -19.22 12.44
N LYS A 46 -3.28 -18.40 11.47
CA LYS A 46 -2.24 -18.77 10.51
C LYS A 46 -0.90 -19.03 11.20
N ALA A 47 -0.49 -18.20 12.15
CA ALA A 47 0.75 -18.44 12.92
C ALA A 47 0.66 -19.74 13.74
N ALA A 48 -0.50 -20.03 14.34
CA ALA A 48 -0.72 -21.24 15.11
C ALA A 48 -0.82 -22.51 14.25
N GLN A 49 -1.42 -22.44 13.06
CA GLN A 49 -1.45 -23.55 12.11
C GLN A 49 -0.04 -24.00 11.71
N ASN A 50 0.93 -23.08 11.66
CA ASN A 50 2.32 -23.42 11.40
C ASN A 50 3.02 -24.18 12.55
N LEU A 51 2.39 -24.30 13.73
CA LEU A 51 2.83 -25.23 14.78
C LEU A 51 2.56 -26.69 14.42
N LYS A 52 1.85 -26.95 13.31
CA LYS A 52 1.41 -28.27 12.83
C LYS A 52 0.64 -29.05 13.90
N PRO A 53 -0.45 -28.47 14.45
CA PRO A 53 -1.29 -29.19 15.39
C PRO A 53 -2.08 -30.30 14.68
N VAL A 54 -2.53 -31.29 15.44
CA VAL A 54 -3.40 -32.38 14.93
C VAL A 54 -4.78 -31.83 14.56
N VAL A 55 -5.29 -30.90 15.37
CA VAL A 55 -6.56 -30.21 15.14
C VAL A 55 -6.35 -28.71 14.93
N PRO A 56 -7.20 -28.03 14.14
CA PRO A 56 -7.14 -26.59 13.98
C PRO A 56 -7.23 -25.85 15.32
N ILE A 57 -6.26 -24.99 15.59
CA ILE A 57 -6.21 -24.18 16.81
C ILE A 57 -7.18 -23.00 16.70
N LYS A 58 -8.04 -22.83 17.72
CA LYS A 58 -8.90 -21.65 17.87
C LYS A 58 -8.39 -20.75 18.99
N PHE A 59 -8.45 -19.44 18.78
CA PHE A 59 -8.08 -18.46 19.79
C PHE A 59 -9.29 -17.83 20.45
N HIS A 60 -9.23 -17.73 21.78
CA HIS A 60 -10.23 -17.07 22.58
C HIS A 60 -9.60 -15.89 23.32
N ILE A 61 -9.80 -14.68 22.81
CA ILE A 61 -9.25 -13.44 23.38
C ILE A 61 -10.05 -12.95 24.59
N SER A 62 -9.38 -12.28 25.51
CA SER A 62 -9.98 -11.74 26.74
C SER A 62 -10.80 -10.48 26.49
N SER A 63 -10.34 -9.65 25.56
CA SER A 63 -10.95 -8.36 25.22
C SER A 63 -10.83 -8.09 23.72
N ARG A 64 -11.97 -7.76 23.10
CA ARG A 64 -12.01 -7.25 21.72
C ARG A 64 -11.60 -5.79 21.72
N THR A 65 -10.78 -5.38 20.74
CA THR A 65 -10.40 -3.98 20.54
C THR A 65 -10.95 -3.48 19.20
N ASP A 66 -11.50 -2.26 19.22
CA ASP A 66 -11.97 -1.58 18.01
C ASP A 66 -10.80 -1.21 17.08
N SER A 67 -11.10 -0.92 15.81
CA SER A 67 -10.10 -0.37 14.88
C SER A 67 -9.42 0.87 15.47
N GLY A 68 -8.09 0.91 15.43
CA GLY A 68 -7.30 2.02 15.96
C GLY A 68 -7.11 2.00 17.48
N VAL A 69 -7.56 0.97 18.19
CA VAL A 69 -7.32 0.82 19.65
C VAL A 69 -6.13 -0.10 19.87
N HIS A 70 -5.18 0.35 20.68
CA HIS A 70 -3.95 -0.36 20.98
C HIS A 70 -4.14 -1.38 22.12
N ALA A 71 -3.23 -2.35 22.22
CA ALA A 71 -3.16 -3.24 23.38
C ALA A 71 -1.72 -3.47 23.82
N LEU A 72 -1.38 -3.01 25.03
CA LEU A 72 -0.08 -3.26 25.66
C LEU A 72 -0.03 -4.64 26.31
N CYS A 73 -1.17 -5.14 26.78
CA CYS A 73 -1.26 -6.48 27.34
C CYS A 73 -2.68 -7.00 27.18
N ASN A 74 -2.95 -7.61 26.02
CA ASN A 74 -4.14 -8.45 25.83
C ASN A 74 -3.77 -9.90 26.13
N SER A 75 -4.79 -10.72 26.35
CA SER A 75 -4.62 -12.14 26.68
C SER A 75 -5.53 -13.00 25.82
N ALA A 76 -5.07 -14.19 25.49
CA ALA A 76 -5.83 -15.19 24.77
C ALA A 76 -5.54 -16.57 25.33
N HIS A 77 -6.45 -17.52 25.19
CA HIS A 77 -6.12 -18.94 25.37
C HIS A 77 -6.34 -19.70 24.07
N LEU A 78 -5.60 -20.80 23.94
CA LEU A 78 -5.69 -21.73 22.84
C LEU A 78 -5.44 -23.16 23.32
N ASP A 79 -5.99 -24.09 22.57
CA ASP A 79 -5.83 -25.52 22.79
C ASP A 79 -4.89 -26.06 21.72
N ILE A 80 -3.79 -26.69 22.14
CA ILE A 80 -2.81 -27.28 21.24
C ILE A 80 -2.78 -28.79 21.43
N GLN A 81 -3.13 -29.51 20.37
CA GLN A 81 -2.92 -30.94 20.28
C GLN A 81 -1.72 -31.25 19.36
N ARG A 82 -0.70 -31.92 19.88
CA ARG A 82 0.49 -32.31 19.10
C ARG A 82 0.35 -33.73 18.56
N ALA A 83 1.10 -34.04 17.50
CA ALA A 83 1.15 -35.39 16.95
C ALA A 83 1.66 -36.39 18.00
N PRO A 84 1.20 -37.66 17.96
CA PRO A 84 1.66 -38.71 18.88
C PRO A 84 3.18 -38.79 18.96
N GLY A 85 3.72 -39.02 20.17
CA GLY A 85 5.15 -39.11 20.43
C GLY A 85 5.90 -37.76 20.48
N LYS A 86 5.20 -36.61 20.36
CA LYS A 86 5.81 -35.28 20.56
C LYS A 86 5.47 -34.72 21.93
N PRO A 87 6.46 -34.25 22.72
CA PRO A 87 6.21 -33.70 24.05
C PRO A 87 5.40 -32.39 23.96
N ALA A 88 4.70 -31.99 25.02
CA ALA A 88 4.04 -30.69 25.07
C ALA A 88 5.03 -29.54 24.79
N PHE A 89 4.54 -28.42 24.25
CA PHE A 89 5.40 -27.26 24.04
C PHE A 89 5.88 -26.70 25.37
N GLN A 90 7.17 -26.47 25.50
CA GLN A 90 7.69 -25.60 26.55
C GLN A 90 7.33 -24.14 26.22
N GLU A 91 6.97 -23.35 27.24
CA GLU A 91 6.51 -21.96 27.08
C GLU A 91 7.45 -21.11 26.23
N ARG A 92 8.75 -21.15 26.50
CA ARG A 92 9.77 -20.41 25.75
C ARG A 92 9.82 -20.82 24.27
N ALA A 93 9.70 -22.11 23.98
CA ALA A 93 9.69 -22.61 22.61
C ALA A 93 8.42 -22.18 21.88
N LEU A 94 7.25 -22.23 22.55
CA LEU A 94 5.98 -21.77 21.99
C LEU A 94 6.03 -20.28 21.64
N ILE A 95 6.53 -19.45 22.55
CA ILE A 95 6.71 -18.00 22.33
C ILE A 95 7.63 -17.75 21.13
N GLY A 96 8.78 -18.44 21.07
CA GLY A 96 9.74 -18.32 19.97
C GLY A 96 9.14 -18.71 18.62
N CYS A 97 8.42 -19.83 18.56
CA CYS A 97 7.75 -20.31 17.35
C CYS A 97 6.64 -19.36 16.89
N LEU A 98 5.73 -18.95 17.77
CA LEU A 98 4.63 -18.05 17.42
C LEU A 98 5.16 -16.68 16.96
N ASN A 99 6.09 -16.08 17.70
CA ASN A 99 6.69 -14.81 17.31
C ASN A 99 7.47 -14.91 15.98
N ASN A 100 8.08 -16.05 15.67
CA ASN A 100 8.75 -16.24 14.38
C ASN A 100 7.76 -16.18 13.20
N HIS A 101 6.56 -16.74 13.37
CA HIS A 101 5.52 -16.71 12.34
C HIS A 101 4.73 -15.39 12.31
N LEU A 102 4.69 -14.67 13.42
CA LEU A 102 4.08 -13.34 13.53
C LEU A 102 5.01 -12.19 13.11
N LYS A 103 6.28 -12.46 12.73
CA LYS A 103 7.24 -11.43 12.27
C LYS A 103 6.71 -10.39 11.27
N PRO A 104 5.84 -10.74 10.28
CA PRO A 104 5.29 -9.75 9.34
C PRO A 104 4.24 -8.81 9.95
N GLU A 105 3.75 -9.14 11.14
CA GLU A 105 2.60 -8.54 11.79
C GLU A 105 3.08 -7.72 13.00
N PRO A 106 2.47 -6.56 13.33
CA PRO A 106 2.80 -5.75 14.50
C PRO A 106 2.14 -6.31 15.77
N ILE A 107 2.37 -7.60 15.98
CA ILE A 107 1.85 -8.37 17.10
C ILE A 107 2.99 -9.17 17.69
N ARG A 108 3.10 -9.15 19.02
CA ARG A 108 4.13 -9.90 19.73
C ARG A 108 3.57 -10.61 20.93
N ILE A 109 3.84 -11.92 21.01
CA ILE A 109 3.62 -12.71 22.22
C ILE A 109 4.70 -12.33 23.24
N LEU A 110 4.26 -11.90 24.41
CA LEU A 110 5.11 -11.49 25.53
C LEU A 110 5.44 -12.67 26.43
N SER A 111 4.42 -13.45 26.80
CA SER A 111 4.54 -14.62 27.66
C SER A 111 3.47 -15.65 27.33
N ALA A 112 3.73 -16.88 27.76
CA ALA A 112 2.84 -18.03 27.62
C ALA A 112 2.88 -18.82 28.93
N TYR A 113 1.71 -19.30 29.38
CA TYR A 113 1.57 -20.11 30.57
C TYR A 113 0.68 -21.31 30.26
N ARG A 114 1.01 -22.49 30.81
CA ARG A 114 0.06 -23.60 30.80
C ARG A 114 -1.04 -23.33 31.83
N VAL A 115 -2.30 -23.54 31.44
CA VAL A 115 -3.47 -23.30 32.30
C VAL A 115 -4.34 -24.55 32.37
N THR A 116 -5.25 -24.57 33.34
CA THR A 116 -6.21 -25.67 33.51
C THR A 116 -7.24 -25.72 32.39
N SER A 117 -7.90 -26.87 32.22
CA SER A 117 -8.96 -27.08 31.21
C SER A 117 -10.15 -26.13 31.36
N ASN A 118 -10.39 -25.61 32.56
CA ASN A 118 -11.50 -24.73 32.88
C ASN A 118 -11.19 -23.24 32.66
N PHE A 119 -9.94 -22.89 32.33
CA PHE A 119 -9.55 -21.50 32.13
C PHE A 119 -10.15 -20.94 30.83
N HIS A 120 -10.79 -19.77 30.91
CA HIS A 120 -11.22 -19.03 29.72
C HIS A 120 -10.78 -17.57 29.80
N ALA A 121 -9.87 -17.16 28.90
CA ALA A 121 -9.27 -15.82 28.89
C ALA A 121 -10.29 -14.67 29.03
N ARG A 122 -11.49 -14.78 28.43
CA ARG A 122 -12.56 -13.78 28.64
C ARG A 122 -13.31 -13.90 29.96
N PHE A 123 -13.66 -15.08 30.43
CA PHE A 123 -14.61 -15.24 31.53
C PHE A 123 -13.91 -15.33 32.89
N SER A 124 -12.69 -15.88 32.92
CA SER A 124 -11.83 -15.96 34.11
C SER A 124 -11.15 -14.63 34.46
N ALA A 125 -11.21 -13.62 33.58
CA ALA A 125 -10.59 -12.33 33.85
C ALA A 125 -11.34 -11.55 34.94
N LEU A 126 -10.61 -11.20 36.01
CA LEU A 126 -11.08 -10.48 37.18
C LEU A 126 -11.29 -9.00 36.88
N SER A 127 -10.36 -8.39 36.14
CA SER A 127 -10.43 -6.99 35.76
C SER A 127 -9.70 -6.71 34.44
N ARG A 128 -10.09 -5.61 33.79
CA ARG A 128 -9.39 -5.00 32.66
C ARG A 128 -9.10 -3.56 33.01
N THR A 129 -7.88 -3.13 32.69
CA THR A 129 -7.48 -1.74 32.84
C THR A 129 -7.23 -1.14 31.46
N TYR A 130 -7.96 -0.08 31.14
CA TYR A 130 -7.72 0.75 29.97
C TYR A 130 -7.03 2.04 30.38
N ILE A 131 -6.14 2.51 29.53
CA ILE A 131 -5.59 3.86 29.62
C ILE A 131 -5.92 4.63 28.34
N TYR A 132 -6.17 5.91 28.50
CA TYR A 132 -6.36 6.83 27.40
C TYR A 132 -5.36 7.97 27.50
N ARG A 133 -4.56 8.16 26.45
CA ARG A 133 -3.51 9.19 26.42
C ARG A 133 -4.03 10.46 25.78
N LEU A 134 -3.95 11.56 26.51
CA LEU A 134 -4.25 12.92 26.08
C LEU A 134 -2.98 13.74 25.94
N LEU A 135 -2.98 14.63 24.96
CA LEU A 135 -1.96 15.64 24.75
C LEU A 135 -2.61 17.02 24.77
N MET A 136 -2.12 17.88 25.65
CA MET A 136 -2.55 19.27 25.79
C MET A 136 -1.42 20.24 25.44
N GLY A 137 -1.80 21.47 25.13
CA GLY A 137 -0.86 22.51 24.68
C GLY A 137 -0.61 22.52 23.17
N CYS A 138 -1.30 21.68 22.40
CA CYS A 138 -1.33 21.79 20.93
C CYS A 138 -2.44 22.74 20.48
N THR A 139 -2.08 23.78 19.74
CA THR A 139 -3.01 24.67 19.04
C THR A 139 -3.39 24.14 17.66
N HIS A 140 -2.50 23.35 17.05
CA HIS A 140 -2.70 22.76 15.72
C HIS A 140 -2.19 21.31 15.66
N HIS A 141 -2.81 20.47 14.82
CA HIS A 141 -2.46 19.05 14.73
C HIS A 141 -0.99 18.79 14.34
N SER A 142 -0.31 19.78 13.74
CA SER A 142 1.08 19.66 13.28
C SER A 142 2.08 19.78 14.43
N GLU A 143 1.64 20.25 15.59
CA GLU A 143 2.46 20.39 16.79
C GLU A 143 2.54 19.08 17.57
N ILE A 144 1.64 18.13 17.30
CA ILE A 144 1.68 16.79 17.88
C ILE A 144 2.96 16.09 17.41
N PRO A 145 3.82 15.60 18.33
CA PRO A 145 5.02 14.89 17.97
C PRO A 145 4.72 13.72 17.04
N VAL A 146 5.53 13.55 15.99
CA VAL A 146 5.28 12.56 14.92
C VAL A 146 5.11 11.14 15.48
N PHE A 147 5.87 10.78 16.52
CA PHE A 147 5.83 9.47 17.15
C PHE A 147 4.67 9.28 18.13
N GLU A 148 3.94 10.35 18.45
CA GLU A 148 2.82 10.36 19.39
C GLU A 148 1.46 10.51 18.68
N ARG A 149 1.46 10.90 17.39
CA ARG A 149 0.27 11.28 16.62
C ARG A 149 -0.85 10.23 16.65
N ASP A 150 -0.48 8.96 16.55
CA ASP A 150 -1.42 7.83 16.52
C ASP A 150 -1.50 7.11 17.87
N LEU A 151 -0.86 7.66 18.92
CA LEU A 151 -0.77 7.07 20.27
C LEU A 151 -1.39 7.95 21.36
N CYS A 152 -2.00 9.08 20.98
CA CYS A 152 -2.69 9.98 21.88
C CYS A 152 -3.80 10.73 21.13
N TRP A 153 -4.62 11.45 21.88
CA TRP A 153 -5.55 12.43 21.34
C TRP A 153 -5.16 13.82 21.82
N ALA A 154 -5.04 14.77 20.88
CA ALA A 154 -4.96 16.19 21.20
C ALA A 154 -6.31 16.86 20.91
N PRO A 155 -7.17 17.11 21.92
CA PRO A 155 -8.42 17.80 21.73
C PRO A 155 -8.19 19.25 21.26
N PRO A 156 -9.06 19.79 20.38
CA PRO A 156 -8.99 21.20 20.00
C PRO A 156 -9.30 22.09 21.21
N GLY A 157 -8.63 23.25 21.32
CA GLY A 157 -8.85 24.22 22.40
C GLY A 157 -7.73 24.36 23.43
N GLY A 158 -6.57 23.68 23.24
CA GLY A 158 -5.38 23.90 24.05
C GLY A 158 -5.40 23.14 25.39
N TYR A 159 -5.47 23.86 26.51
CA TYR A 159 -5.48 23.29 27.86
C TYR A 159 -6.90 22.95 28.32
N LEU A 160 -7.04 21.90 29.12
CA LEU A 160 -8.32 21.46 29.71
C LEU A 160 -8.34 21.76 31.21
N ASN A 161 -9.53 22.03 31.74
CA ASN A 161 -9.74 22.10 33.20
C ASN A 161 -9.70 20.70 33.82
N VAL A 162 -8.50 20.21 34.12
CA VAL A 162 -8.28 18.88 34.69
C VAL A 162 -8.98 18.67 36.04
N PRO A 163 -8.96 19.61 37.00
CA PRO A 163 -9.73 19.46 38.24
C PRO A 163 -11.21 19.16 38.00
N ALA A 164 -11.87 19.90 37.10
CA ALA A 164 -13.26 19.63 36.74
C ALA A 164 -13.45 18.24 36.10
N MET A 165 -12.48 17.78 35.30
CA MET A 165 -12.50 16.42 34.74
C MET A 165 -12.34 15.36 35.85
N GLN A 166 -11.51 15.61 36.86
CA GLN A 166 -11.30 14.70 37.99
C GLN A 166 -12.57 14.61 38.86
N ASP A 167 -13.22 15.74 39.15
CA ASP A 167 -14.51 15.79 39.84
C ASP A 167 -15.58 15.02 39.07
N ALA A 168 -15.64 15.23 37.76
CA ALA A 168 -16.57 14.54 36.87
C ALA A 168 -16.31 13.03 36.80
N ALA A 169 -15.06 12.59 36.89
CA ALA A 169 -14.69 11.18 36.87
C ALA A 169 -15.16 10.43 38.13
N GLN A 170 -15.34 11.11 39.27
CA GLN A 170 -15.86 10.50 40.49
C GLN A 170 -17.28 9.97 40.31
N PHE A 171 -18.12 10.64 39.51
CA PHE A 171 -19.48 10.16 39.21
C PHE A 171 -19.50 8.83 38.44
N LEU A 172 -18.41 8.45 37.76
CA LEU A 172 -18.32 7.19 37.04
C LEU A 172 -17.98 6.00 37.95
N LEU A 173 -17.46 6.24 39.16
CA LEU A 173 -17.05 5.18 40.10
C LEU A 173 -18.26 4.45 40.68
N GLY A 174 -18.09 3.15 40.94
CA GLY A 174 -19.15 2.30 41.48
C GLY A 174 -20.02 1.66 40.39
N THR A 175 -21.20 1.20 40.79
CA THR A 175 -22.10 0.40 39.93
C THR A 175 -23.19 1.27 39.35
N HIS A 176 -23.20 1.41 38.02
CA HIS A 176 -24.17 2.22 37.29
C HIS A 176 -24.70 1.50 36.06
N ASP A 177 -25.84 1.96 35.55
CA ASP A 177 -26.30 1.64 34.20
C ASP A 177 -25.54 2.50 33.19
N PHE A 178 -24.72 1.88 32.35
CA PHE A 178 -23.91 2.57 31.35
C PHE A 178 -24.54 2.56 29.95
N SER A 179 -25.87 2.41 29.83
CA SER A 179 -26.57 2.41 28.54
C SER A 179 -26.27 3.66 27.70
N THR A 180 -26.28 4.85 28.31
CA THR A 180 -25.89 6.10 27.64
C THR A 180 -24.43 6.07 27.17
N PHE A 181 -23.54 5.40 27.90
CA PHE A 181 -22.14 5.25 27.50
C PHE A 181 -21.91 4.04 26.59
N CYS A 182 -22.95 3.35 26.10
CA CYS A 182 -22.84 2.25 25.16
C CYS A 182 -23.21 2.71 23.74
N SER A 183 -22.40 2.35 22.74
CA SER A 183 -22.78 2.58 21.34
C SER A 183 -23.66 1.45 20.82
N LEU A 184 -24.70 1.80 20.03
CA LEU A 184 -25.55 0.82 19.34
C LEU A 184 -24.71 -0.06 18.39
N ASN A 185 -24.95 -1.37 18.40
CA ASN A 185 -24.33 -2.34 17.49
C ASN A 185 -25.31 -3.49 17.20
N SER A 186 -25.47 -3.86 15.93
CA SER A 186 -26.37 -4.92 15.45
C SER A 186 -25.88 -6.34 15.75
N GLU A 187 -24.61 -6.53 16.12
CA GLU A 187 -23.97 -7.85 16.26
C GLU A 187 -23.84 -8.35 17.71
N THR A 188 -24.29 -7.59 18.72
CA THR A 188 -24.12 -7.97 20.13
C THR A 188 -25.45 -8.28 20.82
N PRO A 189 -25.68 -9.51 21.32
CA PRO A 189 -26.83 -9.77 22.18
C PRO A 189 -26.77 -8.88 23.42
N PHE A 190 -27.94 -8.37 23.84
CA PHE A 190 -28.10 -7.52 25.02
C PHE A 190 -27.47 -8.21 26.25
N ARG A 191 -26.32 -7.71 26.69
CA ARG A 191 -25.77 -7.99 28.02
C ARG A 191 -26.22 -6.88 28.94
N SER A 192 -26.37 -7.19 30.24
CA SER A 192 -26.74 -6.16 31.24
C SER A 192 -25.87 -4.90 31.06
N PRO A 193 -26.49 -3.72 30.89
CA PRO A 193 -25.76 -2.46 30.74
C PRO A 193 -25.15 -1.99 32.07
N VAL A 194 -25.49 -2.66 33.17
CA VAL A 194 -24.96 -2.35 34.49
C VAL A 194 -23.51 -2.82 34.58
N LYS A 195 -22.61 -1.91 34.94
CA LYS A 195 -21.17 -2.17 35.11
C LYS A 195 -20.67 -1.49 36.37
N THR A 196 -19.63 -2.06 36.97
CA THR A 196 -18.96 -1.48 38.14
C THR A 196 -17.59 -0.96 37.73
N ILE A 197 -17.38 0.34 37.79
CA ILE A 197 -16.06 0.94 37.59
C ILE A 197 -15.33 0.96 38.93
N LEU A 198 -14.18 0.31 38.97
CA LEU A 198 -13.34 0.14 40.16
C LEU A 198 -12.32 1.28 40.30
N GLN A 199 -11.97 1.92 39.20
CA GLN A 199 -10.98 3.01 39.15
C GLN A 199 -11.28 3.91 37.95
N ALA A 200 -11.16 5.22 38.14
CA ALA A 200 -11.36 6.27 37.15
C ALA A 200 -10.45 7.47 37.47
N ASP A 201 -9.17 7.34 37.15
CA ASP A 201 -8.15 8.33 37.53
C ASP A 201 -7.70 9.15 36.35
N ILE A 202 -7.37 10.42 36.57
CA ILE A 202 -6.77 11.32 35.58
C ILE A 202 -5.48 11.87 36.18
N GLN A 203 -4.35 11.54 35.56
CA GLN A 203 -3.03 11.85 36.10
C GLN A 203 -2.07 12.35 35.02
N PRO A 204 -1.07 13.18 35.36
CA PRO A 204 -0.03 13.56 34.42
C PRO A 204 0.75 12.33 33.97
N SER A 205 1.24 12.38 32.74
CA SER A 205 2.01 11.32 32.08
C SER A 205 3.18 11.93 31.31
N SER A 206 4.13 11.09 30.90
CA SER A 206 5.22 11.49 30.02
C SER A 206 4.96 11.00 28.58
N GLY A 207 5.41 11.79 27.61
CA GLY A 207 5.57 11.31 26.23
C GLY A 207 6.63 10.21 26.17
N PHE A 208 6.46 9.23 25.29
CA PHE A 208 7.41 8.12 25.08
C PHE A 208 8.82 8.61 24.76
N LEU A 209 8.92 9.76 24.08
CA LEU A 209 10.19 10.41 23.73
C LEU A 209 10.24 11.84 24.27
N SER A 210 9.59 12.09 25.40
CA SER A 210 9.51 13.41 26.04
C SER A 210 10.89 14.05 26.32
N HIS A 211 11.92 13.24 26.58
CA HIS A 211 13.30 13.71 26.77
C HIS A 211 14.01 14.13 25.47
N HIS A 212 13.45 13.83 24.30
CA HIS A 212 14.07 14.07 22.99
C HIS A 212 13.41 15.20 22.18
N TYR A 213 12.32 15.77 22.69
CA TYR A 213 11.72 16.97 22.12
C TYR A 213 11.96 18.15 23.06
N GLU A 214 12.40 19.28 22.52
CA GLU A 214 12.43 20.54 23.26
C GLU A 214 11.06 20.78 23.92
N TYR A 215 11.08 21.19 25.19
CA TYR A 215 9.89 21.43 26.01
C TYR A 215 9.05 22.56 25.39
N ARG A 216 8.16 22.23 24.45
CA ARG A 216 7.22 23.17 23.81
C ARG A 216 5.99 23.46 24.68
N GLY A 217 6.07 23.27 26.00
CA GLY A 217 4.91 23.41 26.90
C GLY A 217 3.82 22.34 26.73
N LEU A 218 4.12 21.26 26.00
CA LEU A 218 3.20 20.14 25.79
C LEU A 218 3.04 19.31 27.08
N GLN A 219 1.79 18.99 27.42
CA GLN A 219 1.47 18.21 28.62
C GLN A 219 0.76 16.91 28.24
N PHE A 220 1.34 15.79 28.63
CA PHE A 220 0.72 14.47 28.46
C PHE A 220 -0.07 14.09 29.71
N TRP A 221 -1.24 13.53 29.50
CA TRP A 221 -2.13 13.08 30.57
C TRP A 221 -2.66 11.68 30.27
N GLU A 222 -2.86 10.88 31.30
CA GLU A 222 -3.39 9.53 31.22
C GLU A 222 -4.70 9.44 31.99
N LEU A 223 -5.78 9.02 31.32
CA LEU A 223 -7.04 8.65 31.96
C LEU A 223 -7.08 7.13 32.10
N LYS A 224 -7.22 6.63 33.31
CA LYS A 224 -7.16 5.20 33.63
C LYS A 224 -8.52 4.71 34.13
N PHE A 225 -9.05 3.68 33.49
CA PHE A 225 -10.30 3.03 33.88
C PHE A 225 -10.09 1.55 34.15
N LYS A 226 -10.49 1.10 35.34
CA LYS A 226 -10.45 -0.33 35.73
C LYS A 226 -11.87 -0.84 35.98
N SER A 227 -12.21 -1.97 35.38
CA SER A 227 -13.50 -2.64 35.63
C SER A 227 -13.39 -4.13 35.31
N ARG A 228 -14.31 -4.95 35.85
CA ARG A 228 -14.45 -6.36 35.45
C ARG A 228 -14.76 -6.48 33.96
N SER A 229 -15.58 -5.59 33.39
CA SER A 229 -15.94 -5.61 31.98
C SER A 229 -16.40 -4.23 31.51
N PHE A 230 -16.36 -4.00 30.19
CA PHE A 230 -16.82 -2.77 29.57
C PHE A 230 -17.83 -3.07 28.44
N LEU A 231 -18.78 -2.17 28.24
CA LEU A 231 -19.71 -2.17 27.11
C LEU A 231 -19.03 -1.67 25.82
N TYR A 232 -19.72 -1.83 24.69
CA TYR A 232 -19.20 -1.42 23.39
C TYR A 232 -18.93 0.10 23.36
N ARG A 233 -17.66 0.48 23.15
CA ARG A 233 -17.15 1.86 23.15
C ARG A 233 -17.29 2.63 24.47
N GLN A 234 -17.59 1.97 25.58
CA GLN A 234 -17.81 2.62 26.88
C GLN A 234 -16.68 3.56 27.29
N VAL A 235 -15.44 3.08 27.24
CA VAL A 235 -14.27 3.87 27.66
C VAL A 235 -14.11 5.14 26.82
N ARG A 236 -14.32 5.06 25.51
CA ARG A 236 -14.20 6.24 24.61
C ARG A 236 -15.31 7.26 24.85
N ARG A 237 -16.52 6.81 25.18
CA ARG A 237 -17.62 7.69 25.55
C ARG A 237 -17.36 8.36 26.91
N MET A 238 -16.88 7.61 27.91
CA MET A 238 -16.49 8.19 29.21
C MET A 238 -15.38 9.23 29.03
N VAL A 239 -14.29 8.89 28.33
CA VAL A 239 -13.17 9.81 28.06
C VAL A 239 -13.65 11.09 27.38
N GLY A 240 -14.45 10.98 26.32
CA GLY A 240 -14.83 12.17 25.56
C GLY A 240 -15.87 13.04 26.29
N ALA A 241 -16.70 12.47 27.16
CA ALA A 241 -17.55 13.24 28.07
C ALA A 241 -16.70 14.00 29.11
N LEU A 242 -15.67 13.37 29.69
CA LEU A 242 -14.74 14.03 30.59
C LEU A 242 -13.96 15.15 29.88
N VAL A 243 -13.48 14.91 28.65
CA VAL A 243 -12.84 15.98 27.85
C VAL A 243 -13.81 17.12 27.53
N ALA A 244 -15.09 16.84 27.28
CA ALA A 244 -16.10 17.88 27.11
C ALA A 244 -16.32 18.71 28.39
N VAL A 245 -16.21 18.09 29.58
CA VAL A 245 -16.16 18.83 30.86
C VAL A 245 -14.91 19.70 30.94
N GLY A 246 -13.74 19.16 30.60
CA GLY A 246 -12.49 19.91 30.58
C GLY A 246 -12.50 21.10 29.59
N GLN A 247 -13.30 21.01 28.52
CA GLN A 247 -13.54 22.08 27.55
C GLN A 247 -14.64 23.08 27.98
N GLY A 248 -15.29 22.87 29.12
CA GLY A 248 -16.42 23.70 29.58
C GLY A 248 -17.72 23.50 28.79
N LYS A 249 -17.80 22.46 27.94
CA LYS A 249 -19.02 22.14 27.18
C LYS A 249 -20.04 21.36 28.00
N LEU A 250 -19.59 20.72 29.07
CA LEU A 250 -20.42 20.04 30.07
C LEU A 250 -19.97 20.48 31.46
N ALA A 251 -20.90 20.57 32.41
CA ALA A 251 -20.57 20.69 33.82
C ALA A 251 -20.28 19.28 34.39
N PRO A 252 -19.48 19.17 35.48
CA PRO A 252 -19.18 17.86 36.09
C PRO A 252 -20.43 17.02 36.44
N HIS A 253 -21.49 17.66 36.96
CA HIS A 253 -22.74 16.97 37.32
C HIS A 253 -23.49 16.40 36.11
N HIS A 254 -23.30 16.93 34.90
CA HIS A 254 -23.91 16.36 33.69
C HIS A 254 -23.43 14.92 33.42
N ILE A 255 -22.26 14.49 33.96
CA ILE A 255 -21.84 13.08 33.86
C ILE A 255 -22.81 12.18 34.62
N LYS A 256 -23.31 12.63 35.79
CA LYS A 256 -24.32 11.91 36.57
C LYS A 256 -25.64 11.85 35.82
N GLU A 257 -26.09 12.96 35.25
CA GLU A 257 -27.31 13.01 34.43
C GLU A 257 -27.23 12.08 33.20
N LEU A 258 -26.06 12.02 32.54
CA LEU A 258 -25.82 11.07 31.45
C LEU A 258 -25.99 9.61 31.90
N LEU A 259 -25.55 9.25 33.11
CA LEU A 259 -25.77 7.91 33.66
C LEU A 259 -27.25 7.66 33.96
N GLU A 260 -27.98 8.67 34.43
CA GLU A 260 -29.40 8.58 34.79
C GLU A 260 -30.33 8.46 33.58
N MET A 261 -29.94 8.99 32.42
CA MET A 261 -30.75 8.92 31.18
C MET A 261 -30.94 7.51 30.62
N LYS A 262 -29.98 6.61 30.82
CA LYS A 262 -30.03 5.20 30.40
C LYS A 262 -30.42 4.96 28.93
N ASP A 263 -30.15 5.91 28.02
CA ASP A 263 -30.39 5.78 26.57
C ASP A 263 -29.10 6.01 25.78
N ALA A 264 -28.68 5.02 25.00
CA ALA A 264 -27.52 5.07 24.12
C ALA A 264 -27.53 6.25 23.12
N ARG A 265 -28.71 6.75 22.75
CA ARG A 265 -28.92 7.88 21.82
C ARG A 265 -28.76 9.23 22.51
N ALA A 266 -28.88 9.29 23.83
CA ALA A 266 -28.73 10.52 24.59
C ALA A 266 -27.26 10.98 24.73
N PHE A 267 -26.29 10.14 24.35
CA PHE A 267 -24.88 10.50 24.42
C PHE A 267 -24.54 11.60 23.40
N PRO A 268 -23.91 12.71 23.81
CA PRO A 268 -23.57 13.81 22.92
C PRO A 268 -22.61 13.38 21.80
N PRO A 269 -22.99 13.44 20.51
CA PRO A 269 -22.16 12.93 19.42
C PRO A 269 -20.79 13.62 19.31
N PHE A 270 -20.72 14.91 19.66
CA PHE A 270 -19.48 15.70 19.66
C PHE A 270 -18.48 15.25 20.73
N ALA A 271 -18.93 14.52 21.76
CA ALA A 271 -18.13 14.08 22.89
C ALA A 271 -17.54 12.67 22.67
N MET A 272 -17.51 12.14 21.45
CA MET A 272 -16.90 10.82 21.20
C MET A 272 -15.39 10.93 21.04
N ALA A 273 -14.63 10.34 21.97
CA ALA A 273 -13.17 10.30 21.85
C ALA A 273 -12.71 9.42 20.67
N PRO A 274 -11.63 9.77 19.95
CA PRO A 274 -11.02 8.92 18.92
C PRO A 274 -10.42 7.63 19.52
N SER A 275 -10.15 6.64 18.67
CA SER A 275 -9.61 5.34 19.11
C SER A 275 -8.11 5.34 19.38
N SER A 276 -7.34 6.18 18.66
CA SER A 276 -5.87 6.21 18.67
C SER A 276 -5.25 6.46 20.04
N GLY A 277 -5.96 7.15 20.94
CA GLY A 277 -5.49 7.37 22.31
C GLY A 277 -5.76 6.23 23.28
N LEU A 278 -6.54 5.21 22.92
CA LEU A 278 -6.98 4.15 23.83
C LEU A 278 -6.07 2.92 23.77
N PHE A 279 -5.66 2.44 24.95
CA PHE A 279 -4.85 1.24 25.11
C PHE A 279 -5.48 0.30 26.14
N LEU A 280 -5.58 -0.99 25.81
CA LEU A 280 -5.75 -2.03 26.83
C LEU A 280 -4.41 -2.25 27.53
N LYS A 281 -4.29 -1.80 28.78
CA LYS A 281 -3.05 -1.83 29.56
C LYS A 281 -2.80 -3.19 30.21
N SER A 282 -3.82 -3.76 30.84
CA SER A 282 -3.69 -5.04 31.55
C SER A 282 -5.01 -5.78 31.66
N VAL A 283 -4.90 -7.10 31.81
CA VAL A 283 -5.98 -8.03 32.16
C VAL A 283 -5.52 -8.86 33.35
N GLU A 284 -6.29 -8.83 34.43
CA GLU A 284 -5.97 -9.52 35.67
C GLU A 284 -6.75 -10.84 35.77
N TYR A 285 -6.09 -11.85 36.31
CA TYR A 285 -6.60 -13.21 36.51
C TYR A 285 -6.19 -13.68 37.91
N ASN A 286 -6.83 -14.74 38.40
CA ASN A 286 -6.38 -15.40 39.61
C ASN A 286 -5.03 -16.09 39.38
N GLU A 287 -4.01 -15.80 40.19
CA GLU A 287 -2.69 -16.39 40.07
C GLU A 287 -2.71 -17.92 40.23
N ALA A 288 -3.61 -18.46 41.06
CA ALA A 288 -3.75 -19.90 41.24
C ALA A 288 -4.16 -20.63 39.95
N GLU A 289 -4.93 -19.99 39.06
CA GLU A 289 -5.34 -20.56 37.77
C GLU A 289 -4.24 -20.52 36.72
N ILE A 290 -3.23 -19.65 36.90
CA ILE A 290 -2.09 -19.49 35.99
C ILE A 290 -0.88 -20.31 36.46
N ASN A 291 -0.68 -20.47 37.78
CA ASN A 291 0.51 -21.09 38.37
C ASN A 291 0.42 -22.61 38.63
N MET A 292 -0.73 -23.28 38.41
CA MET A 292 -0.82 -24.73 38.63
C MET A 292 0.16 -25.56 37.78
N GLY A 293 0.58 -25.08 36.61
CA GLY A 293 1.58 -25.76 35.78
C GLY A 293 3.01 -25.78 36.34
N GLN A 294 3.32 -24.93 37.34
CA GLN A 294 4.65 -24.90 37.98
C GLN A 294 4.74 -25.79 39.23
N HIS A 295 3.62 -26.01 39.93
CA HIS A 295 3.61 -26.80 41.17
C HIS A 295 3.66 -28.31 40.94
N GLU A 296 3.20 -28.82 39.78
CA GLU A 296 3.35 -30.24 39.43
C GLU A 296 4.81 -30.64 39.19
N LYS A 297 5.65 -29.72 38.67
CA LYS A 297 7.10 -29.99 38.47
C LYS A 297 7.87 -30.11 39.77
N LYS A 298 7.54 -29.30 40.78
CA LYS A 298 8.22 -29.34 42.09
C LYS A 298 7.94 -30.60 42.90
N ARG A 299 6.86 -31.35 42.58
CA ARG A 299 6.52 -32.59 43.28
C ARG A 299 7.17 -33.84 42.68
N GLN A 300 7.67 -33.76 41.44
CA GLN A 300 8.36 -34.87 40.76
C GLN A 300 9.90 -34.77 40.81
N GLU A 301 10.47 -33.59 41.13
CA GLU A 301 11.93 -33.40 41.20
C GLU A 301 12.54 -33.60 42.62
N THR A 302 11.76 -33.93 43.65
CA THR A 302 12.27 -34.19 45.02
C THR A 302 12.53 -35.66 45.34
N SER A 303 12.87 -36.49 44.35
CA SER A 303 13.40 -37.83 44.57
C SER A 303 14.48 -38.13 43.54
N GLY A 304 15.73 -37.73 43.83
CA GLY A 304 16.85 -38.08 42.97
C GLY A 304 18.11 -37.25 43.19
N TYR A 305 18.86 -37.64 44.22
CA TYR A 305 20.32 -37.50 44.35
C TYR A 305 21.01 -36.11 44.37
N SER A 306 21.56 -35.86 45.55
CA SER A 306 22.73 -35.05 45.89
C SER A 306 23.98 -35.38 45.04
N TYR A 307 24.79 -34.37 44.67
CA TYR A 307 26.17 -34.15 45.16
C TYR A 307 26.88 -32.99 44.41
N LEU A 308 27.28 -31.98 45.20
CA LEU A 308 28.55 -31.26 45.32
C LEU A 308 29.38 -30.72 44.11
N LEU A 309 29.95 -29.53 44.38
CA LEU A 309 31.11 -28.82 43.80
C LEU A 309 30.85 -28.12 42.46
N GLY A 310 31.29 -26.89 42.18
CA GLY A 310 32.21 -25.96 42.86
C GLY A 310 32.87 -25.10 41.77
N ASP A 311 32.74 -23.78 41.89
CA ASP A 311 33.62 -22.71 41.43
C ASP A 311 34.15 -22.57 39.97
N GLN A 312 34.40 -21.28 39.66
CA GLN A 312 35.31 -20.69 38.65
C GLN A 312 34.80 -20.45 37.22
N PHE A 313 34.41 -19.19 36.98
CA PHE A 313 34.63 -18.50 35.71
C PHE A 313 36.09 -18.03 35.60
N PRO A 314 36.69 -18.14 34.41
CA PRO A 314 37.18 -16.91 33.79
C PRO A 314 36.89 -16.80 32.28
N LYS A 315 36.93 -15.55 31.81
CA LYS A 315 36.84 -15.12 30.41
C LYS A 315 38.10 -15.50 29.64
N THR A 316 37.96 -15.85 28.36
CA THR A 316 38.69 -15.38 27.16
C THR A 316 38.62 -16.42 26.03
N GLY A 317 38.68 -15.97 24.76
CA GLY A 317 38.95 -16.87 23.64
C GLY A 317 38.17 -16.58 22.34
N LEU A 318 38.72 -15.67 21.53
CA LEU A 318 38.67 -15.75 20.05
C LEU A 318 39.04 -17.18 19.60
N TRP A 319 38.50 -17.72 18.50
CA TRP A 319 39.25 -18.42 17.42
C TRP A 319 38.35 -18.84 16.23
N ARG A 320 38.86 -18.46 15.04
CA ARG A 320 38.83 -19.01 13.66
C ARG A 320 37.76 -19.98 13.14
N ARG A 321 37.37 -19.70 11.89
CA ARG A 321 36.82 -20.65 10.88
C ARG A 321 37.94 -21.42 10.17
N PRO A 322 37.72 -22.67 9.71
CA PRO A 322 38.67 -23.40 8.89
C PRO A 322 38.47 -23.16 7.38
N ASN A 323 39.60 -23.24 6.67
CA ASN A 323 39.81 -23.14 5.22
C ASN A 323 39.59 -24.50 4.53
N ARG A 324 39.27 -24.49 3.23
CA ARG A 324 39.67 -25.57 2.30
C ARG A 324 39.96 -24.98 0.90
N ARG A 325 41.18 -25.26 0.41
CA ARG A 325 41.82 -24.91 -0.89
C ARG A 325 41.23 -25.76 -2.03
N GLU A 326 40.88 -25.18 -3.18
CA GLU A 326 41.65 -25.05 -4.45
C GLU A 326 42.14 -26.35 -5.12
N LEU A 327 41.71 -26.52 -6.38
CA LEU A 327 42.41 -27.17 -7.51
C LEU A 327 41.76 -26.69 -8.85
N LYS A 328 42.59 -26.17 -9.77
CA LYS A 328 42.41 -25.95 -11.24
C LYS A 328 43.42 -26.90 -11.97
N PRO A 329 43.56 -27.04 -13.32
CA PRO A 329 43.13 -26.23 -14.51
C PRO A 329 42.69 -27.14 -15.72
N PRO A 330 42.96 -26.89 -17.04
CA PRO A 330 42.95 -25.71 -17.94
C PRO A 330 41.81 -25.82 -19.01
N TRP A 331 41.48 -24.88 -19.92
CA TRP A 331 42.12 -24.55 -21.21
C TRP A 331 41.74 -23.12 -21.68
N CYS A 332 42.72 -22.40 -22.22
CA CYS A 332 42.59 -21.26 -23.14
C CYS A 332 43.87 -21.23 -23.99
N GLN A 333 43.77 -21.07 -25.32
CA GLN A 333 44.42 -19.99 -26.09
C GLN A 333 44.38 -20.18 -27.62
N CYS A 334 44.69 -19.04 -28.27
CA CYS A 334 45.10 -18.80 -29.66
C CYS A 334 43.98 -18.44 -30.66
N GLU A 335 44.12 -17.49 -31.58
CA GLU A 335 45.04 -16.35 -31.78
C GLU A 335 44.48 -15.54 -32.96
N ILE A 336 44.93 -14.30 -33.13
CA ILE A 336 44.63 -13.42 -34.27
C ILE A 336 45.49 -13.85 -35.47
N MET A 337 44.92 -13.99 -36.67
CA MET A 337 45.60 -13.72 -37.95
C MET A 337 44.64 -13.27 -39.04
N ALA A 338 45.15 -12.35 -39.87
CA ALA A 338 44.53 -11.74 -41.03
C ALA A 338 44.67 -12.60 -42.30
N ASN A 339 44.09 -12.09 -43.40
CA ASN A 339 44.14 -12.53 -44.80
C ASN A 339 43.25 -13.70 -45.22
N VAL A 340 42.12 -13.35 -45.86
CA VAL A 340 41.58 -14.10 -46.99
C VAL A 340 41.20 -13.10 -48.08
N SER A 341 41.89 -13.21 -49.22
CA SER A 341 41.55 -12.50 -50.46
C SER A 341 40.23 -13.01 -51.01
N TRP A 342 39.33 -12.10 -51.39
CA TRP A 342 38.22 -12.43 -52.29
C TRP A 342 38.46 -11.75 -53.63
N THR A 343 38.64 -12.60 -54.63
CA THR A 343 38.73 -12.28 -56.05
C THR A 343 37.48 -11.56 -56.52
N GLU A 344 37.69 -10.59 -57.41
CA GLU A 344 36.65 -9.85 -58.10
C GLU A 344 35.73 -10.79 -58.87
N GLY A 345 34.44 -10.74 -58.55
CA GLY A 345 33.37 -11.40 -59.29
C GLY A 345 32.24 -10.41 -59.51
N ILE A 346 32.32 -9.68 -60.62
CA ILE A 346 31.27 -8.80 -61.13
C ILE A 346 30.01 -9.65 -61.37
N SER A 347 28.92 -9.34 -60.67
CA SER A 347 27.58 -9.77 -61.11
C SER A 347 26.54 -8.70 -60.80
N ASN A 348 25.85 -8.32 -61.87
CA ASN A 348 24.96 -7.17 -61.98
C ASN A 348 23.84 -7.16 -60.93
N GLY A 349 23.60 -5.97 -60.37
CA GLY A 349 22.59 -5.73 -59.35
C GLY A 349 21.17 -5.88 -59.86
N THR A 350 20.48 -6.93 -59.40
CA THR A 350 19.02 -6.91 -59.26
C THR A 350 18.68 -6.34 -57.88
N ALA A 351 18.01 -5.18 -57.85
CA ALA A 351 17.51 -4.58 -56.62
C ALA A 351 16.55 -5.55 -55.90
N VAL A 352 16.96 -6.06 -54.74
CA VAL A 352 16.17 -7.01 -53.94
C VAL A 352 14.93 -6.30 -53.38
N ARG A 353 13.76 -6.82 -53.76
CA ARG A 353 12.43 -6.32 -53.38
C ARG A 353 12.10 -6.75 -51.95
N LEU A 354 12.16 -5.81 -50.99
CA LEU A 354 11.77 -6.03 -49.59
C LEU A 354 10.24 -5.94 -49.44
N GLU A 355 9.51 -6.97 -49.86
CA GLU A 355 8.06 -7.09 -49.62
C GLU A 355 7.77 -7.85 -48.32
N ALA A 356 6.93 -7.28 -47.47
CA ALA A 356 6.47 -7.86 -46.22
C ALA A 356 4.94 -7.82 -46.21
N ASP A 357 4.29 -8.67 -47.00
CA ASP A 357 2.83 -8.62 -47.19
C ASP A 357 2.05 -8.88 -45.89
N PHE A 358 2.65 -9.59 -44.93
CA PHE A 358 2.06 -9.77 -43.59
C PHE A 358 1.85 -8.45 -42.83
N GLN A 359 2.55 -7.37 -43.19
CA GLN A 359 2.49 -6.09 -42.48
C GLN A 359 1.08 -5.49 -42.50
N TYR A 360 0.32 -5.68 -43.59
CA TYR A 360 -1.02 -5.12 -43.72
C TYR A 360 -1.96 -5.72 -42.68
N SER A 361 -1.99 -7.05 -42.58
CA SER A 361 -2.79 -7.77 -41.58
C SER A 361 -2.29 -7.53 -40.17
N LEU A 362 -0.96 -7.57 -39.95
CA LEU A 362 -0.36 -7.37 -38.64
C LEU A 362 -0.72 -6.01 -38.04
N PHE A 363 -0.45 -4.91 -38.75
CA PHE A 363 -0.74 -3.58 -38.22
C PHE A 363 -2.24 -3.33 -38.07
N THR A 364 -3.06 -3.80 -39.01
CA THR A 364 -4.52 -3.65 -38.92
C THR A 364 -5.06 -4.32 -37.66
N ILE A 365 -4.70 -5.58 -37.42
CA ILE A 365 -5.18 -6.34 -36.25
C ILE A 365 -4.66 -5.71 -34.95
N ILE A 366 -3.36 -5.49 -34.85
CA ILE A 366 -2.74 -5.00 -33.63
C ILE A 366 -3.21 -3.58 -33.31
N TYR A 367 -3.21 -2.65 -34.26
CA TYR A 367 -3.68 -1.28 -34.01
C TYR A 367 -5.17 -1.22 -33.70
N SER A 368 -6.00 -2.12 -34.25
CA SER A 368 -7.42 -2.18 -33.86
C SER A 368 -7.59 -2.63 -32.41
N ILE A 369 -6.84 -3.64 -31.97
CA ILE A 369 -6.83 -4.10 -30.58
C ILE A 369 -6.35 -2.98 -29.64
N VAL A 370 -5.23 -2.34 -29.99
CA VAL A 370 -4.66 -1.23 -29.23
C VAL A 370 -5.60 -0.02 -29.22
N PHE A 371 -6.32 0.25 -30.30
CA PHE A 371 -7.30 1.34 -30.34
C PHE A 371 -8.42 1.13 -29.33
N VAL A 372 -9.04 -0.05 -29.32
CA VAL A 372 -10.17 -0.34 -28.43
C VAL A 372 -9.72 -0.37 -26.96
N MET A 373 -8.67 -1.13 -26.64
CA MET A 373 -8.19 -1.23 -25.26
C MET A 373 -7.59 0.09 -24.78
N GLY A 374 -6.69 0.68 -25.57
CA GLY A 374 -6.00 1.91 -25.20
C GLY A 374 -6.95 3.08 -25.01
N LEU A 375 -7.99 3.23 -25.83
CA LEU A 375 -8.97 4.31 -25.68
C LEU A 375 -9.82 4.11 -24.42
N THR A 376 -10.40 2.91 -24.24
CA THR A 376 -11.28 2.63 -23.11
C THR A 376 -10.54 2.78 -21.78
N GLU A 377 -9.31 2.29 -21.69
CA GLU A 377 -8.52 2.30 -20.47
C GLU A 377 -7.96 3.68 -20.14
N ASN A 378 -7.38 4.39 -21.11
CA ASN A 378 -6.76 5.69 -20.86
C ASN A 378 -7.79 6.81 -20.64
N VAL A 379 -8.95 6.77 -21.32
CA VAL A 379 -10.06 7.71 -21.03
C VAL A 379 -10.63 7.43 -19.63
N SER A 380 -10.80 6.16 -19.27
CA SER A 380 -11.24 5.79 -17.91
C SER A 380 -10.24 6.25 -16.86
N ALA A 381 -8.93 6.09 -17.12
CA ALA A 381 -7.87 6.56 -16.24
C ALA A 381 -7.89 8.08 -16.09
N LEU A 382 -8.02 8.84 -17.18
CA LEU A 382 -8.15 10.30 -17.15
C LEU A 382 -9.36 10.74 -16.34
N TYR A 383 -10.53 10.13 -16.56
CA TYR A 383 -11.75 10.44 -15.80
C TYR A 383 -11.56 10.18 -14.30
N LEU A 384 -11.00 9.02 -13.93
CA LEU A 384 -10.87 8.61 -12.53
C LEU A 384 -9.75 9.37 -11.80
N LEU A 385 -8.62 9.61 -12.46
CA LEU A 385 -7.51 10.40 -11.90
C LEU A 385 -7.88 11.88 -11.76
N SER A 386 -8.75 12.41 -12.63
CA SER A 386 -9.20 13.81 -12.55
C SER A 386 -10.34 14.00 -11.53
N ASN A 387 -11.29 13.07 -11.43
CA ASN A 387 -12.48 13.23 -10.59
C ASN A 387 -12.33 12.72 -9.15
N LYS A 388 -11.43 11.78 -8.88
CA LYS A 388 -11.23 11.20 -7.53
C LYS A 388 -10.20 11.98 -6.70
N ALA A 389 -10.04 13.27 -6.98
CA ALA A 389 -9.04 14.18 -6.40
C ALA A 389 -9.28 14.48 -4.90
N ARG A 390 -9.05 13.49 -4.04
CA ARG A 390 -8.44 13.73 -2.72
C ARG A 390 -6.99 13.28 -2.83
N HIS A 391 -6.13 14.24 -3.14
CA HIS A 391 -4.71 14.08 -3.44
C HIS A 391 -3.95 13.31 -2.35
N THR A 392 -3.52 12.08 -2.65
CA THR A 392 -2.65 11.30 -1.74
C THR A 392 -1.16 11.44 -2.04
N SER A 393 -0.76 11.77 -3.27
CA SER A 393 0.67 11.97 -3.64
C SER A 393 0.85 12.83 -4.90
N PRO A 394 1.73 13.85 -4.92
CA PRO A 394 1.96 14.75 -6.07
C PRO A 394 2.28 14.07 -7.42
N SER A 395 2.78 12.83 -7.40
CA SER A 395 3.12 12.02 -8.59
C SER A 395 1.95 11.71 -9.53
N TYR A 396 0.69 11.99 -9.14
CA TYR A 396 -0.48 11.78 -10.01
C TYR A 396 -0.43 12.64 -11.28
N VAL A 397 0.26 13.80 -11.24
CA VAL A 397 0.44 14.68 -12.40
C VAL A 397 1.10 13.94 -13.56
N TYR A 398 2.17 13.18 -13.31
CA TYR A 398 2.83 12.40 -14.36
C TYR A 398 1.94 11.30 -14.92
N MET A 399 1.10 10.67 -14.09
CA MET A 399 0.15 9.64 -14.54
C MET A 399 -0.96 10.21 -15.42
N ILE A 400 -1.49 11.40 -15.10
CA ILE A 400 -2.47 12.09 -15.95
C ILE A 400 -1.86 12.47 -17.29
N ASN A 401 -0.64 13.03 -17.29
CA ASN A 401 0.03 13.43 -18.53
C ASN A 401 0.41 12.23 -19.41
N LEU A 402 0.78 11.09 -18.81
CA LEU A 402 0.99 9.84 -19.54
C LEU A 402 -0.31 9.35 -20.20
N ALA A 403 -1.41 9.30 -19.45
CA ALA A 403 -2.72 8.91 -19.98
C ALA A 403 -3.21 9.87 -21.08
N LEU A 404 -2.91 11.17 -20.97
CA LEU A 404 -3.20 12.16 -22.01
C LEU A 404 -2.39 11.88 -23.28
N ALA A 405 -1.08 11.65 -23.17
CA ALA A 405 -0.22 11.33 -24.31
C ALA A 405 -0.65 10.04 -25.02
N ASP A 406 -1.04 9.01 -24.26
CA ASP A 406 -1.54 7.75 -24.80
C ASP A 406 -2.91 7.90 -25.46
N THR A 407 -3.78 8.74 -24.91
CA THR A 407 -5.08 9.03 -25.52
C THR A 407 -4.90 9.74 -26.86
N LEU A 408 -4.02 10.74 -26.94
CA LEU A 408 -3.70 11.42 -28.20
C LEU A 408 -3.12 10.46 -29.26
N PHE A 409 -2.27 9.52 -28.83
CA PHE A 409 -1.73 8.46 -29.70
C PHE A 409 -2.83 7.53 -30.21
N VAL A 410 -3.69 7.04 -29.34
CA VAL A 410 -4.75 6.12 -29.73
C VAL A 410 -5.73 6.78 -30.71
N CYS A 411 -6.01 8.08 -30.56
CA CYS A 411 -6.82 8.85 -31.49
C CYS A 411 -6.24 8.93 -32.92
N VAL A 412 -4.93 8.75 -33.11
CA VAL A 412 -4.34 8.72 -34.47
C VAL A 412 -4.34 7.33 -35.12
N LEU A 413 -4.58 6.26 -34.35
CA LEU A 413 -4.55 4.88 -34.86
C LEU A 413 -5.60 4.57 -35.94
N PRO A 414 -6.83 5.12 -35.93
CA PRO A 414 -7.79 4.89 -37.00
C PRO A 414 -7.25 5.27 -38.40
N PHE A 415 -6.51 6.37 -38.49
CA PHE A 415 -5.88 6.79 -39.75
C PHE A 415 -4.80 5.80 -40.21
N LYS A 416 -4.02 5.26 -39.26
CA LYS A 416 -2.99 4.24 -39.53
C LYS A 416 -3.62 2.90 -39.92
N ILE A 417 -4.71 2.49 -39.28
CA ILE A 417 -5.47 1.28 -39.64
C ILE A 417 -5.97 1.39 -41.08
N HIS A 418 -6.63 2.51 -41.42
CA HIS A 418 -7.10 2.76 -42.78
C HIS A 418 -5.93 2.74 -43.79
N TYR A 419 -4.80 3.36 -43.46
CA TYR A 419 -3.61 3.35 -44.31
C TYR A 419 -3.12 1.92 -44.62
N HIS A 420 -3.08 1.03 -43.63
CA HIS A 420 -2.63 -0.35 -43.82
C HIS A 420 -3.68 -1.22 -44.54
N LEU A 421 -4.98 -0.99 -44.31
CA LEU A 421 -6.07 -1.59 -45.08
C LEU A 421 -6.01 -1.20 -46.56
N ASN A 422 -5.70 0.07 -46.84
CA ASN A 422 -5.54 0.61 -48.19
C ASN A 422 -4.16 0.30 -48.80
N ARG A 423 -3.55 -0.84 -48.43
CA ARG A 423 -2.25 -1.32 -48.93
C ARG A 423 -1.14 -0.25 -48.84
N ASN A 424 -1.04 0.44 -47.71
CA ASN A 424 -0.08 1.51 -47.45
C ASN A 424 -0.22 2.71 -48.40
N ASN A 425 -1.45 3.05 -48.80
CA ASN A 425 -1.74 4.24 -49.59
C ASN A 425 -2.48 5.30 -48.74
N TRP A 426 -1.81 6.43 -48.50
CA TRP A 426 -2.32 7.53 -47.68
C TRP A 426 -3.17 8.50 -48.49
N ILE A 427 -4.42 8.75 -48.05
CA ILE A 427 -5.39 9.61 -48.77
C ILE A 427 -5.80 10.89 -48.01
N PHE A 428 -5.39 11.05 -46.75
CA PHE A 428 -5.89 12.13 -45.87
C PHE A 428 -5.11 13.44 -45.98
N GLY A 429 -4.35 13.62 -47.06
CA GLY A 429 -3.50 14.80 -47.28
C GLY A 429 -2.18 14.79 -46.50
N ASP A 430 -1.25 15.64 -46.91
CA ASP A 430 0.12 15.69 -46.38
C ASP A 430 0.19 16.16 -44.92
N ILE A 431 -0.56 17.20 -44.55
CA ILE A 431 -0.57 17.74 -43.17
C ILE A 431 -0.98 16.65 -42.17
N THR A 432 -2.05 15.91 -42.46
CA THR A 432 -2.53 14.81 -41.60
C THR A 432 -1.50 13.69 -41.49
N CYS A 433 -0.78 13.37 -42.59
CA CYS A 433 0.31 12.40 -42.55
C CYS A 433 1.40 12.83 -41.57
N ARG A 434 1.82 14.10 -41.63
CA ARG A 434 2.86 14.64 -40.75
C ARG A 434 2.41 14.66 -39.30
N ILE A 435 1.18 15.09 -39.01
CA ILE A 435 0.65 15.14 -37.64
C ILE A 435 0.55 13.74 -37.04
N THR A 436 -0.09 12.80 -37.74
CA THR A 436 -0.30 11.43 -37.24
C THR A 436 1.01 10.66 -37.12
N GLY A 437 1.92 10.82 -38.08
CA GLY A 437 3.27 10.24 -38.02
C GLY A 437 4.05 10.79 -36.83
N THR A 438 4.11 12.11 -36.67
CA THR A 438 4.88 12.74 -35.60
C THR A 438 4.32 12.45 -34.21
N LEU A 439 2.99 12.49 -34.02
CA LEU A 439 2.34 12.13 -32.76
C LEU A 439 2.63 10.67 -32.35
N TYR A 440 2.71 9.75 -33.33
CA TYR A 440 3.08 8.36 -33.07
C TYR A 440 4.45 8.25 -32.39
N TYR A 441 5.48 8.91 -32.95
CA TYR A 441 6.83 8.86 -32.39
C TYR A 441 6.98 9.67 -31.11
N ILE A 442 6.33 10.84 -31.02
CA ILE A 442 6.33 11.65 -29.80
C ILE A 442 5.74 10.87 -28.63
N ASN A 443 4.66 10.11 -28.81
CA ASN A 443 4.10 9.27 -27.75
C ASN A 443 5.15 8.30 -27.20
N ILE A 444 5.87 7.58 -28.07
CA ILE A 444 6.92 6.62 -27.65
C ILE A 444 7.92 7.31 -26.71
N TYR A 445 8.47 8.46 -27.12
CA TYR A 445 9.49 9.15 -26.34
C TYR A 445 8.93 9.80 -25.08
N LEU A 446 7.75 10.42 -25.18
CA LEU A 446 7.09 11.08 -24.06
C LEU A 446 6.70 10.07 -22.97
N SER A 447 6.25 8.86 -23.34
CA SER A 447 5.98 7.76 -22.40
C SER A 447 7.25 7.31 -21.66
N ILE A 448 8.38 7.15 -22.34
CA ILE A 448 9.68 6.80 -21.71
C ILE A 448 10.11 7.87 -20.70
N VAL A 449 9.98 9.15 -21.06
CA VAL A 449 10.36 10.24 -20.18
C VAL A 449 9.43 10.30 -18.96
N PHE A 450 8.12 10.15 -19.13
CA PHE A 450 7.20 10.08 -17.99
C PHE A 450 7.44 8.86 -17.10
N PHE A 451 7.76 7.68 -17.65
CA PHE A 451 8.20 6.55 -16.85
C PHE A 451 9.46 6.86 -16.04
N THR A 452 10.41 7.58 -16.64
CA THR A 452 11.63 8.01 -15.96
C THR A 452 11.30 8.95 -14.80
N CYS A 453 10.43 9.94 -15.02
CA CYS A 453 9.96 10.85 -13.99
C CYS A 453 9.24 10.10 -12.85
N ILE A 454 8.41 9.10 -13.16
CA ILE A 454 7.72 8.27 -12.16
C ILE A 454 8.74 7.43 -11.37
N CYS A 455 9.73 6.82 -12.03
CA CYS A 455 10.79 6.07 -11.36
C CYS A 455 11.65 6.95 -10.42
N VAL A 456 12.03 8.14 -10.87
CA VAL A 456 12.78 9.13 -10.05
C VAL A 456 11.93 9.58 -8.85
N ASP A 457 10.65 9.87 -9.07
CA ASP A 457 9.73 10.22 -7.99
C ASP A 457 9.65 9.09 -6.93
N ARG A 458 9.51 7.83 -7.34
CA ARG A 458 9.52 6.68 -6.42
C ARG A 458 10.85 6.51 -5.69
N TYR A 459 11.97 6.79 -6.38
CA TYR A 459 13.31 6.79 -5.78
C TYR A 459 13.43 7.83 -4.67
N ILE A 460 13.06 9.09 -4.95
CA ILE A 460 13.11 10.20 -3.99
C ILE A 460 12.16 9.92 -2.81
N ALA A 461 10.95 9.44 -3.08
CA ALA A 461 9.95 9.12 -2.06
C ALA A 461 10.42 8.08 -1.03
N VAL A 462 11.34 7.19 -1.42
CA VAL A 462 11.83 6.11 -0.55
C VAL A 462 13.17 6.44 0.08
N LEU A 463 14.11 7.02 -0.66
CA LEU A 463 15.49 7.26 -0.18
C LEU A 463 15.72 8.66 0.39
N HIS A 464 14.93 9.65 -0.02
CA HIS A 464 15.05 11.04 0.40
C HIS A 464 13.70 11.60 0.88
N PRO A 465 13.12 11.04 1.96
CA PRO A 465 11.77 11.37 2.39
C PRO A 465 11.61 12.84 2.81
N PHE A 466 12.66 13.46 3.37
CA PHE A 466 12.63 14.88 3.75
C PHE A 466 12.57 15.79 2.52
N THR A 467 13.38 15.51 1.49
CA THR A 467 13.31 16.21 0.21
C THR A 467 11.95 16.00 -0.44
N TYR A 468 11.44 14.77 -0.46
CA TYR A 468 10.15 14.44 -1.06
C TYR A 468 8.98 15.24 -0.47
N ILE A 469 8.98 15.48 0.85
CA ILE A 469 7.94 16.28 1.53
C ILE A 469 7.99 17.76 1.12
N GLN A 470 9.16 18.28 0.76
CA GLN A 470 9.33 19.67 0.31
C GLN A 470 8.87 19.86 -1.16
N ILE A 471 8.78 18.80 -1.96
CA ILE A 471 8.38 18.88 -3.37
C ILE A 471 6.87 19.12 -3.46
N LYS A 472 6.51 20.37 -3.79
CA LYS A 472 5.13 20.77 -4.08
C LYS A 472 4.68 20.30 -5.46
N VAL A 473 3.35 20.17 -5.65
CA VAL A 473 2.70 19.82 -6.93
C VAL A 473 3.14 20.74 -8.08
N THR A 474 3.42 22.01 -7.80
CA THR A 474 3.91 22.98 -8.79
C THR A 474 5.17 22.50 -9.51
N HIS A 475 6.12 21.85 -8.82
CA HIS A 475 7.34 21.33 -9.45
C HIS A 475 7.01 20.25 -10.48
N TYR A 476 6.05 19.36 -10.19
CA TYR A 476 5.61 18.33 -11.12
C TYR A 476 4.95 18.92 -12.36
N VAL A 477 4.12 19.94 -12.18
CA VAL A 477 3.47 20.66 -13.28
C VAL A 477 4.49 21.38 -14.15
N VAL A 478 5.49 22.03 -13.56
CA VAL A 478 6.59 22.69 -14.30
C VAL A 478 7.35 21.67 -15.14
N VAL A 479 7.77 20.55 -14.55
CA VAL A 479 8.47 19.48 -15.29
C VAL A 479 7.60 18.96 -16.43
N ALA A 480 6.33 18.61 -16.17
CA ALA A 480 5.42 18.13 -17.21
C ALA A 480 5.22 19.17 -18.33
N THR A 481 5.11 20.45 -17.99
CA THR A 481 4.97 21.55 -18.96
C THR A 481 6.21 21.68 -19.85
N ILE A 482 7.41 21.62 -19.26
CA ILE A 482 8.67 21.63 -20.02
C ILE A 482 8.71 20.47 -21.01
N LEU A 483 8.34 19.26 -20.57
CA LEU A 483 8.31 18.08 -21.43
C LEU A 483 7.35 18.24 -22.61
N TRP A 484 6.16 18.80 -22.37
CA TRP A 484 5.20 19.10 -23.42
C TRP A 484 5.69 20.18 -24.38
N VAL A 485 6.30 21.26 -23.89
CA VAL A 485 6.87 22.33 -24.73
C VAL A 485 7.95 21.75 -25.65
N VAL A 486 8.84 20.91 -25.11
CA VAL A 486 9.89 20.24 -25.91
C VAL A 486 9.26 19.29 -26.95
N ALA A 487 8.27 18.50 -26.57
CA ALA A 487 7.56 17.59 -27.47
C ALA A 487 6.85 18.35 -28.60
N LEU A 488 6.09 19.40 -28.27
CA LEU A 488 5.36 20.22 -29.24
C LEU A 488 6.32 21.02 -30.13
N SER A 489 7.41 21.55 -29.59
CA SER A 489 8.44 22.22 -30.40
C SER A 489 9.05 21.24 -31.41
N THR A 490 9.34 20.01 -30.99
CA THR A 490 9.84 18.95 -31.88
C THR A 490 8.78 18.59 -32.92
N MET A 491 7.50 18.54 -32.53
CA MET A 491 6.38 18.28 -33.43
C MET A 491 6.30 19.33 -34.53
N VAL A 492 6.31 20.61 -34.15
CA VAL A 492 6.21 21.75 -35.07
C VAL A 492 7.40 21.75 -36.03
N ALA A 493 8.63 21.56 -35.53
CA ALA A 493 9.83 21.51 -36.37
C ALA A 493 9.75 20.41 -37.44
N LEU A 494 9.28 19.21 -37.07
CA LEU A 494 9.13 18.09 -38.01
C LEU A 494 7.98 18.29 -39.00
N VAL A 495 6.87 18.89 -38.56
CA VAL A 495 5.72 19.18 -39.42
C VAL A 495 6.03 20.31 -40.40
N LEU A 496 6.82 21.32 -40.04
CA LEU A 496 7.18 22.44 -40.91
C LEU A 496 8.36 22.14 -41.85
N GLY A 497 9.20 21.15 -41.56
CA GLY A 497 10.39 20.79 -42.34
C GLY A 497 10.17 20.21 -43.75
N GLY A 498 8.97 20.28 -44.33
CA GLY A 498 8.65 19.80 -45.68
C GLY A 498 8.08 18.37 -45.75
N PRO A 499 7.64 17.90 -46.94
CA PRO A 499 6.78 16.72 -47.08
C PRO A 499 7.45 15.45 -46.58
N LEU A 500 6.70 14.70 -45.76
CA LEU A 500 7.13 13.43 -45.16
C LEU A 500 6.51 12.22 -45.86
N HIS A 501 5.82 12.46 -46.98
CA HIS A 501 5.34 11.42 -47.87
C HIS A 501 6.34 11.14 -48.99
N ASN A 502 6.43 9.89 -49.42
CA ASN A 502 7.18 9.51 -50.62
C ASN A 502 6.23 8.86 -51.64
N LYS A 503 6.44 9.12 -52.93
CA LYS A 503 5.68 8.46 -54.01
C LYS A 503 6.30 7.07 -54.23
N GLY A 504 5.54 6.02 -53.91
CA GLY A 504 5.95 4.63 -54.11
C GLY A 504 5.89 4.19 -55.58
N LEU A 505 6.34 2.96 -55.86
CA LEU A 505 6.43 2.39 -57.23
C LEU A 505 5.08 2.30 -57.98
N ARG A 506 3.93 2.46 -57.32
CA ARG A 506 2.58 2.36 -57.92
C ARG A 506 1.77 3.66 -57.82
N ASN A 507 2.41 4.84 -57.86
CA ASN A 507 1.76 6.13 -57.57
C ASN A 507 1.07 6.19 -56.19
N THR A 508 1.44 5.30 -55.27
CA THR A 508 0.91 5.28 -53.90
C THR A 508 1.67 6.26 -53.01
N THR A 509 0.94 6.95 -52.14
CA THR A 509 1.55 7.91 -51.21
C THR A 509 1.90 7.20 -49.90
N MET A 510 3.18 6.88 -49.69
CA MET A 510 3.65 6.28 -48.45
C MET A 510 3.83 7.37 -47.39
N CYS A 511 3.19 7.22 -46.22
CA CYS A 511 3.21 8.24 -45.17
C CYS A 511 4.21 7.92 -44.06
N PHE A 512 5.16 8.83 -43.82
CA PHE A 512 6.16 8.74 -42.75
C PHE A 512 7.02 7.46 -42.81
N GLU A 513 7.20 6.90 -44.00
CA GLU A 513 7.98 5.69 -44.25
C GLU A 513 8.83 5.85 -45.51
N ASN A 514 9.95 5.11 -45.57
CA ASN A 514 10.80 4.99 -46.75
C ASN A 514 11.24 6.34 -47.37
N PHE A 515 11.78 7.23 -46.53
CA PHE A 515 12.45 8.45 -46.99
C PHE A 515 13.57 8.15 -47.98
N ALA A 516 13.65 8.95 -49.06
CA ALA A 516 14.73 8.91 -50.04
C ALA A 516 16.09 9.14 -49.38
N ARG A 517 17.16 8.49 -49.89
CA ARG A 517 18.50 8.52 -49.27
C ARG A 517 19.05 9.94 -49.09
N SER A 518 18.84 10.83 -50.06
CA SER A 518 19.22 12.25 -49.98
C SER A 518 18.49 12.99 -48.86
N SER A 519 17.15 12.88 -48.79
CA SER A 519 16.35 13.48 -47.71
C SER A 519 16.62 12.84 -46.35
N TRP A 520 17.08 11.59 -46.31
CA TRP A 520 17.41 10.90 -45.07
C TRP A 520 18.74 11.41 -44.48
N ILE A 521 19.76 11.63 -45.33
CA ILE A 521 21.08 12.11 -44.93
C ILE A 521 21.08 13.62 -44.63
N SER A 522 20.34 14.44 -45.38
CA SER A 522 20.34 15.91 -45.16
C SER A 522 19.38 16.34 -44.05
N ARG A 523 18.09 16.03 -44.22
CA ARG A 523 17.00 16.55 -43.37
C ARG A 523 16.73 15.68 -42.15
N MET A 524 16.81 14.36 -42.29
CA MET A 524 16.52 13.43 -41.20
C MET A 524 17.75 13.01 -40.39
N ALA A 525 18.97 13.38 -40.77
CA ALA A 525 20.17 12.98 -40.02
C ALA A 525 20.12 13.50 -38.58
N LEU A 526 19.79 14.78 -38.36
CA LEU A 526 19.62 15.33 -37.02
C LEU A 526 18.53 14.58 -36.24
N TYR A 527 17.38 14.31 -36.86
CA TYR A 527 16.32 13.51 -36.25
C TYR A 527 16.78 12.09 -35.91
N ASN A 528 17.49 11.39 -36.78
CA ASN A 528 17.99 10.04 -36.53
C ASN A 528 19.08 10.03 -35.43
N ILE A 529 19.94 11.04 -35.37
CA ILE A 529 20.96 11.19 -34.32
C ILE A 529 20.27 11.47 -32.98
N LEU A 530 19.29 12.39 -32.95
CA LEU A 530 18.49 12.66 -31.76
C LEU A 530 17.68 11.41 -31.36
N ALA A 531 17.07 10.70 -32.30
CA ALA A 531 16.36 9.44 -32.07
C ALA A 531 17.29 8.31 -31.61
N LEU A 532 18.57 8.33 -32.00
CA LEU A 532 19.58 7.40 -31.49
C LEU A 532 19.96 7.74 -30.05
N VAL A 533 20.23 9.01 -29.75
CA VAL A 533 20.62 9.46 -28.41
C VAL A 533 19.46 9.34 -27.43
N PHE A 534 18.32 9.97 -27.74
CA PHE A 534 17.13 10.04 -26.90
C PHE A 534 16.21 8.83 -27.05
N GLY A 535 16.37 8.03 -28.10
CA GLY A 535 15.57 6.83 -28.32
C GLY A 535 16.30 5.51 -28.10
N PHE A 536 17.63 5.47 -28.11
CA PHE A 536 18.37 4.23 -27.85
C PHE A 536 19.30 4.38 -26.65
N VAL A 537 20.26 5.30 -26.68
CA VAL A 537 21.32 5.39 -25.65
C VAL A 537 20.74 5.74 -24.28
N ILE A 538 20.01 6.84 -24.18
CA ILE A 538 19.46 7.34 -22.91
C ILE A 538 18.38 6.40 -22.35
N PRO A 539 17.34 5.99 -23.12
CA PRO A 539 16.32 5.07 -22.62
C PRO A 539 16.90 3.73 -22.16
N PHE A 540 17.85 3.16 -22.90
CA PHE A 540 18.44 1.87 -22.54
C PHE A 540 19.31 1.96 -21.29
N ALA A 541 20.09 3.03 -21.13
CA ALA A 541 20.83 3.29 -19.90
C ALA A 541 19.88 3.38 -18.70
N ILE A 542 18.75 4.08 -18.86
CA ILE A 542 17.73 4.19 -17.81
C ILE A 542 17.08 2.84 -17.51
N ILE A 543 16.65 2.09 -18.53
CA ILE A 543 15.89 0.84 -18.38
C ILE A 543 16.77 -0.30 -17.87
N LEU A 544 17.95 -0.53 -18.46
CA LEU A 544 18.78 -1.69 -18.12
C LEU A 544 19.75 -1.44 -16.97
N ILE A 545 20.17 -0.20 -16.75
CA ILE A 545 21.17 0.13 -15.72
C ILE A 545 20.49 0.84 -14.55
N CYS A 546 19.85 1.99 -14.78
CA CYS A 546 19.33 2.81 -13.69
C CYS A 546 18.18 2.14 -12.92
N TYR A 547 17.17 1.59 -13.61
CA TYR A 547 16.00 0.98 -12.94
C TYR A 547 16.37 -0.21 -12.06
N PRO A 548 17.19 -1.18 -12.49
CA PRO A 548 17.65 -2.26 -11.61
C PRO A 548 18.52 -1.77 -10.45
N LEU A 549 19.39 -0.78 -10.66
CA LEU A 549 20.20 -0.20 -9.57
C LEU A 549 19.31 0.48 -8.52
N ILE A 550 18.32 1.25 -8.95
CA ILE A 550 17.31 1.88 -8.08
C ILE A 550 16.52 0.81 -7.33
N ALA A 551 16.03 -0.22 -8.02
CA ALA A 551 15.30 -1.33 -7.41
C ALA A 551 16.16 -2.08 -6.38
N ARG A 552 17.43 -2.38 -6.69
CA ARG A 552 18.39 -3.01 -5.77
C ARG A 552 18.68 -2.12 -4.56
N ARG A 553 18.81 -0.81 -4.74
CA ARG A 553 19.03 0.12 -3.63
C ARG A 553 17.82 0.15 -2.70
N ILE A 554 16.61 0.21 -3.27
CA ILE A 554 15.35 0.21 -2.50
C ILE A 554 15.10 -1.16 -1.84
N SER A 555 15.50 -2.27 -2.47
CA SER A 555 15.27 -3.63 -1.94
C SER A 555 16.07 -3.91 -0.65
N ARG A 556 17.21 -3.22 -0.45
CA ARG A 556 18.04 -3.33 0.77
C ARG A 556 17.46 -2.62 2.00
N ILE A 557 16.46 -1.76 1.84
CA ILE A 557 15.82 -1.04 2.95
C ILE A 557 14.94 -2.00 3.75
N LYS A 558 14.92 -1.85 5.09
CA LYS A 558 14.04 -2.64 5.98
C LYS A 558 12.56 -2.49 5.59
N HIS A 559 11.74 -3.48 5.93
CA HIS A 559 10.35 -3.58 5.47
C HIS A 559 9.55 -2.29 5.68
N SER A 560 8.98 -1.75 4.59
CA SER A 560 8.02 -0.63 4.63
C SER A 560 6.98 -0.77 3.52
N ILE A 561 5.77 -0.26 3.76
CA ILE A 561 4.69 -0.25 2.75
C ILE A 561 5.09 0.59 1.53
N ARG A 562 5.83 1.69 1.75
CA ARG A 562 6.35 2.57 0.69
C ARG A 562 7.35 1.84 -0.22
N LYS A 563 8.24 1.01 0.35
CA LYS A 563 9.18 0.15 -0.38
C LYS A 563 8.43 -0.81 -1.32
N ARG A 564 7.44 -1.54 -0.79
CA ARG A 564 6.68 -2.52 -1.60
C ARG A 564 5.99 -1.83 -2.79
N LYS A 565 5.31 -0.69 -2.54
CA LYS A 565 4.67 0.10 -3.60
C LYS A 565 5.67 0.60 -4.65
N ALA A 566 6.79 1.17 -4.21
CA ALA A 566 7.83 1.66 -5.11
C ALA A 566 8.45 0.54 -5.96
N LEU A 567 8.80 -0.60 -5.35
CA LEU A 567 9.34 -1.75 -6.09
C LEU A 567 8.35 -2.33 -7.08
N THR A 568 7.07 -2.47 -6.71
CA THR A 568 6.02 -2.91 -7.64
C THR A 568 5.92 -1.96 -8.84
N THR A 569 5.93 -0.64 -8.59
CA THR A 569 5.90 0.38 -9.66
C THR A 569 7.11 0.24 -10.59
N ILE A 570 8.32 0.13 -10.03
CA ILE A 570 9.56 0.01 -10.82
C ILE A 570 9.59 -1.29 -11.62
N TYR A 571 9.16 -2.41 -11.06
CA TYR A 571 9.13 -3.68 -11.79
C TYR A 571 8.09 -3.70 -12.92
N ILE A 572 6.93 -3.09 -12.73
CA ILE A 572 5.93 -2.92 -13.80
C ILE A 572 6.52 -2.08 -14.94
N ILE A 573 7.13 -0.93 -14.62
CA ILE A 573 7.76 -0.08 -15.62
C ILE A 573 8.89 -0.82 -16.34
N LEU A 574 9.74 -1.56 -15.60
CA LEU A 574 10.82 -2.35 -16.19
C LEU A 574 10.30 -3.43 -17.14
N LEU A 575 9.18 -4.08 -16.77
CA LEU A 575 8.50 -5.07 -17.62
C LEU A 575 7.99 -4.43 -18.91
N ILE A 576 7.25 -3.31 -18.82
CA ILE A 576 6.72 -2.58 -19.97
C ILE A 576 7.86 -2.10 -20.88
N CYS A 577 8.90 -1.50 -20.31
CA CYS A 577 10.06 -1.02 -21.05
C CYS A 577 10.81 -2.15 -21.77
N THR A 578 11.05 -3.27 -21.10
CA THR A 578 11.76 -4.42 -21.69
C THR A 578 10.91 -5.13 -22.74
N PHE A 579 9.59 -5.19 -22.56
CA PHE A 579 8.69 -5.90 -23.49
C PHE A 579 8.30 -5.04 -24.69
N CYS A 580 7.89 -3.78 -24.49
CA CYS A 580 7.37 -2.92 -25.56
C CYS A 580 8.45 -2.08 -26.25
N PHE A 581 9.35 -1.47 -25.48
CA PHE A 581 10.26 -0.44 -26.01
C PHE A 581 11.60 -1.01 -26.47
N LEU A 582 12.22 -1.88 -25.67
CA LEU A 582 13.53 -2.44 -25.97
C LEU A 582 13.62 -3.13 -27.35
N PRO A 583 12.67 -3.99 -27.76
CA PRO A 583 12.75 -4.65 -29.08
C PRO A 583 12.68 -3.64 -30.23
N TYR A 584 11.84 -2.62 -30.10
CA TYR A 584 11.71 -1.56 -31.10
C TYR A 584 12.99 -0.74 -31.24
N HIS A 585 13.55 -0.27 -30.12
CA HIS A 585 14.76 0.55 -30.18
C HIS A 585 15.99 -0.24 -30.66
N LEU A 586 16.10 -1.52 -30.30
CA LEU A 586 17.16 -2.40 -30.82
C LEU A 586 17.04 -2.59 -32.35
N THR A 587 15.83 -2.91 -32.84
CA THR A 587 15.61 -3.08 -34.29
C THR A 587 15.70 -1.77 -35.06
N HIS A 588 15.34 -0.63 -34.46
CA HIS A 588 15.53 0.70 -35.04
C HIS A 588 17.02 1.04 -35.17
N PHE A 589 17.83 0.73 -34.16
CA PHE A 589 19.29 0.89 -34.21
C PHE A 589 19.92 0.01 -35.29
N LEU A 590 19.54 -1.27 -35.36
CA LEU A 590 20.03 -2.18 -36.42
C LEU A 590 19.63 -1.68 -37.82
N HIS A 591 18.41 -1.16 -37.97
CA HIS A 591 17.97 -0.54 -39.23
C HIS A 591 18.77 0.73 -39.55
N PHE A 592 19.15 1.53 -38.56
CA PHE A 592 20.04 2.68 -38.74
C PHE A 592 21.43 2.23 -39.23
N LEU A 593 22.05 1.24 -38.59
CA LEU A 593 23.35 0.69 -39.01
C LEU A 593 23.32 0.10 -40.43
N MET A 594 22.23 -0.59 -40.78
CA MET A 594 21.96 -1.07 -42.13
C MET A 594 21.89 0.08 -43.14
N ARG A 595 21.19 1.18 -42.82
CA ARG A 595 21.11 2.37 -43.69
C ARG A 595 22.46 3.07 -43.84
N SER A 596 23.26 3.10 -42.77
CA SER A 596 24.62 3.66 -42.74
C SER A 596 25.68 2.77 -43.40
N GLN A 597 25.28 1.71 -44.11
CA GLN A 597 26.15 0.80 -44.88
C GLN A 597 27.16 -0.01 -44.05
N VAL A 598 27.00 -0.05 -42.72
CA VAL A 598 27.84 -0.86 -41.81
C VAL A 598 27.47 -2.34 -41.92
N ILE A 599 26.18 -2.63 -42.10
CA ILE A 599 25.64 -3.99 -42.23
C ILE A 599 25.22 -4.19 -43.69
N GLN A 600 25.94 -5.05 -44.43
CA GLN A 600 25.69 -5.28 -45.87
C GLN A 600 25.14 -6.68 -46.20
N ASN A 601 24.96 -7.55 -45.20
CA ASN A 601 24.43 -8.89 -45.42
C ASN A 601 22.94 -8.82 -45.84
N LYS A 602 22.63 -9.32 -47.04
CA LYS A 602 21.28 -9.28 -47.65
C LYS A 602 20.22 -10.05 -46.83
N SER A 603 20.57 -11.23 -46.31
CA SER A 603 19.65 -12.04 -45.48
C SER A 603 19.32 -11.33 -44.17
N PHE A 604 20.35 -10.77 -43.54
CA PHE A 604 20.20 -10.04 -42.29
C PHE A 604 19.43 -8.72 -42.46
N THR A 605 19.62 -8.03 -43.59
CA THR A 605 18.85 -6.82 -43.98
C THR A 605 17.35 -7.12 -44.07
N ASN A 606 16.97 -8.22 -44.71
CA ASN A 606 15.56 -8.64 -44.80
C ASN A 606 14.97 -8.99 -43.43
N LEU A 607 15.73 -9.69 -42.59
CA LEU A 607 15.32 -10.00 -41.22
C LEU A 607 15.10 -8.71 -40.40
N ILE A 608 16.04 -7.77 -40.44
CA ILE A 608 15.92 -6.47 -39.74
C ILE A 608 14.66 -5.73 -40.19
N TYR A 609 14.38 -5.70 -41.51
CA TYR A 609 13.19 -5.05 -42.04
C TYR A 609 11.89 -5.67 -41.51
N LYS A 610 11.78 -7.01 -41.53
CA LYS A 610 10.61 -7.73 -41.00
C LYS A 610 10.46 -7.55 -39.49
N MET A 611 11.55 -7.69 -38.73
CA MET A 611 11.54 -7.53 -37.28
C MET A 611 11.13 -6.11 -36.88
N ARG A 612 11.57 -5.08 -37.61
CA ARG A 612 11.16 -3.69 -37.36
C ARG A 612 9.64 -3.50 -37.46
N ARG A 613 8.95 -4.21 -38.36
CA ARG A 613 7.48 -4.13 -38.48
C ARG A 613 6.81 -4.74 -37.25
N VAL A 614 7.28 -5.91 -36.83
CA VAL A 614 6.79 -6.60 -35.62
C VAL A 614 7.02 -5.76 -34.37
N THR A 615 8.21 -5.23 -34.18
CA THR A 615 8.55 -4.44 -32.99
C THR A 615 7.87 -3.08 -32.99
N LEU A 616 7.61 -2.47 -34.15
CA LEU A 616 6.80 -1.24 -34.25
C LEU A 616 5.32 -1.49 -33.86
N ALA A 617 4.78 -2.67 -34.18
CA ALA A 617 3.47 -3.07 -33.67
C ALA A 617 3.52 -3.32 -32.16
N LEU A 618 4.57 -3.98 -31.66
CA LEU A 618 4.75 -4.29 -30.24
C LEU A 618 4.87 -3.04 -29.35
N VAL A 619 5.59 -2.00 -29.78
CA VAL A 619 5.73 -0.76 -29.00
C VAL A 619 4.39 -0.04 -28.82
N SER A 620 3.43 -0.22 -29.73
CA SER A 620 2.09 0.39 -29.58
C SER A 620 1.30 -0.16 -28.39
N PHE A 621 1.60 -1.39 -27.93
CA PHE A 621 0.96 -1.97 -26.74
C PHE A 621 1.34 -1.30 -25.42
N ASN A 622 2.34 -0.41 -25.40
CA ASN A 622 2.69 0.37 -24.21
C ASN A 622 1.46 1.02 -23.56
N CYS A 623 0.61 1.67 -24.37
CA CYS A 623 -0.58 2.36 -23.87
C CYS A 623 -1.63 1.44 -23.23
N CYS A 624 -1.63 0.14 -23.57
CA CYS A 624 -2.53 -0.87 -23.01
C CYS A 624 -2.02 -1.49 -21.71
N LEU A 625 -0.72 -1.34 -21.38
CA LEU A 625 -0.13 -1.90 -20.16
C LEU A 625 -0.04 -0.89 -19.01
N ASN A 626 -0.26 0.38 -19.29
CA ASN A 626 -0.27 1.48 -18.32
C ASN A 626 -1.38 1.39 -17.24
N PRO A 627 -2.52 0.74 -17.44
CA PRO A 627 -3.51 0.53 -16.38
C PRO A 627 -2.98 -0.28 -15.18
N PHE A 628 -2.04 -1.22 -15.40
CA PHE A 628 -1.35 -1.89 -14.30
C PHE A 628 -0.56 -0.90 -13.45
N LEU A 629 0.12 0.05 -14.09
CA LEU A 629 0.83 1.12 -13.41
C LEU A 629 -0.13 1.98 -12.58
N TYR A 630 -1.26 2.40 -13.15
CA TYR A 630 -2.25 3.23 -12.45
C TYR A 630 -2.90 2.50 -11.27
N TYR A 631 -3.28 1.24 -11.45
CA TYR A 631 -3.93 0.42 -10.43
C TYR A 631 -3.00 0.13 -9.24
N PHE A 632 -1.78 -0.33 -9.49
CA PHE A 632 -0.83 -0.72 -8.43
C PHE A 632 -0.15 0.47 -7.74
N THR A 633 -0.11 1.64 -8.40
CA THR A 633 0.44 2.88 -7.81
C THR A 633 -0.59 3.64 -6.96
N SER A 634 -1.88 3.52 -7.28
CA SER A 634 -2.98 4.12 -6.52
C SER A 634 -3.14 3.47 -5.13
N SER A 635 -3.08 4.27 -4.06
CA SER A 635 -3.39 3.83 -2.68
C SER A 635 -4.85 3.37 -2.47
N SER A 636 -5.76 3.68 -3.39
CA SER A 636 -7.18 3.30 -3.29
C SER A 636 -7.34 1.87 -3.82
N ARG A 637 -7.38 0.89 -2.92
CA ARG A 637 -7.60 -0.55 -3.22
C ARG A 637 -9.06 -0.86 -3.61
N THR A 638 -9.78 0.12 -4.16
CA THR A 638 -11.18 0.04 -4.59
C THR A 638 -11.30 0.48 -6.05
N TRP A 639 -10.63 -0.25 -6.93
CA TRP A 639 -10.89 -0.24 -8.36
C TRP A 639 -11.65 -1.52 -8.71
N HIS A 640 -12.90 -1.60 -8.28
CA HIS A 640 -13.81 -2.58 -8.86
C HIS A 640 -14.27 -2.01 -10.20
N PHE A 641 -13.72 -2.54 -11.30
CA PHE A 641 -14.29 -2.39 -12.64
C PHE A 641 -15.61 -3.15 -12.69
N ASN A 642 -16.67 -2.58 -12.13
CA ASN A 642 -18.02 -3.07 -12.38
C ASN A 642 -18.43 -2.59 -13.78
N PHE A 643 -18.10 -3.40 -14.79
CA PHE A 643 -18.67 -3.30 -16.13
C PHE A 643 -20.14 -3.76 -16.06
N ARG A 644 -20.99 -2.93 -15.45
CA ARG A 644 -22.44 -3.01 -15.62
C ARG A 644 -22.86 -1.72 -16.29
N LEU A 645 -23.24 -1.82 -17.57
CA LEU A 645 -24.00 -0.81 -18.29
C LEU A 645 -25.19 -0.40 -17.43
N ARG A 646 -25.04 0.70 -16.68
CA ARG A 646 -26.07 1.22 -15.79
C ARG A 646 -26.78 2.32 -16.58
N PHE A 647 -27.84 1.93 -17.27
CA PHE A 647 -28.93 2.87 -17.54
C PHE A 647 -29.32 3.50 -16.20
N ARG A 648 -29.25 4.83 -16.15
CA ARG A 648 -29.66 5.61 -15.00
C ARG A 648 -31.16 5.39 -14.77
N SER A 649 -31.49 4.81 -13.61
CA SER A 649 -32.69 5.21 -12.90
C SER A 649 -32.28 5.55 -11.47
N LYS A 650 -32.58 6.78 -11.04
CA LYS A 650 -32.51 7.18 -9.65
C LYS A 650 -33.64 6.44 -8.93
N MET A 651 -33.31 5.41 -8.14
CA MET A 651 -34.18 4.97 -7.04
C MET A 651 -33.50 5.33 -5.73
N VAL A 652 -34.12 6.28 -5.04
CA VAL A 652 -33.91 6.57 -3.62
C VAL A 652 -34.65 5.47 -2.85
N TYR A 653 -33.94 4.73 -2.00
CA TYR A 653 -34.60 3.91 -0.98
C TYR A 653 -34.71 4.75 0.29
N THR A 654 -35.93 5.22 0.56
CA THR A 654 -36.32 5.73 1.87
C THR A 654 -36.86 4.55 2.66
N ILE A 655 -36.23 4.20 3.78
CA ILE A 655 -36.89 3.38 4.80
C ILE A 655 -37.76 4.34 5.60
N CYS A 656 -39.06 4.34 5.31
CA CYS A 656 -40.06 4.88 6.21
C CYS A 656 -40.08 3.98 7.46
N ASP A 657 -39.80 4.55 8.63
CA ASP A 657 -40.43 4.09 9.85
C ASP A 657 -41.60 5.04 10.12
N GLN A 658 -42.78 4.59 9.71
CA GLN A 658 -44.02 5.31 9.91
C GLN A 658 -44.56 4.93 11.29
N LYS A 659 -44.15 5.68 12.30
CA LYS A 659 -45.02 6.00 13.44
C LYS A 659 -44.92 7.50 13.71
N LEU A 660 -45.75 8.25 13.00
CA LEU A 660 -46.14 9.60 13.39
C LEU A 660 -47.26 9.48 14.41
N GLY A 661 -47.00 9.96 15.62
CA GLY A 661 -47.98 10.22 16.66
C GLY A 661 -47.60 11.55 17.32
N GLU A 662 -48.08 12.62 16.69
CA GLU A 662 -48.44 13.94 17.25
C GLU A 662 -47.38 14.92 17.82
N TYR A 663 -47.77 16.20 17.67
CA TYR A 663 -47.32 17.45 18.29
C TYR A 663 -46.07 18.18 17.76
N SER A 664 -46.30 18.90 16.66
CA SER A 664 -46.33 20.36 16.53
C SER A 664 -45.51 21.30 17.44
N TYR A 665 -45.03 22.39 16.80
CA TYR A 665 -44.58 23.68 17.34
C TYR A 665 -43.16 23.68 17.96
N ILE A 666 -42.25 24.67 17.83
CA ILE A 666 -42.29 26.05 17.35
C ILE A 666 -40.85 26.65 17.42
N TYR A 667 -40.63 27.78 16.72
CA TYR A 667 -39.55 28.79 16.80
C TYR A 667 -38.12 28.51 16.30
N LYS A 668 -37.88 29.01 15.07
CA LYS A 668 -36.70 29.79 14.70
C LYS A 668 -36.99 31.27 15.02
N LEU A 669 -36.19 31.95 15.83
CA LEU A 669 -35.99 33.40 15.75
C LEU A 669 -34.81 33.89 16.59
N HIS A 670 -34.14 34.93 16.06
CA HIS A 670 -33.00 35.71 16.55
C HIS A 670 -31.62 35.03 16.44
N GLN A 671 -30.55 35.63 15.88
CA GLN A 671 -30.22 37.03 15.59
C GLN A 671 -28.99 37.02 14.64
N SER A 672 -29.07 37.54 13.41
CA SER A 672 -28.54 38.87 12.99
C SER A 672 -27.15 39.27 13.52
N CYS A 673 -26.17 39.30 12.61
CA CYS A 673 -25.04 40.25 12.43
C CYS A 673 -23.93 39.50 11.68
N GLU A 674 -23.30 39.92 10.58
CA GLU A 674 -23.09 41.18 9.89
C GLU A 674 -22.75 40.85 8.43
N ASN A 675 -23.26 41.61 7.46
CA ASN A 675 -22.40 42.29 6.48
C ASN A 675 -23.21 43.15 5.53
N LYS A 676 -23.16 44.46 5.78
CA LYS A 676 -23.41 45.50 4.78
C LYS A 676 -22.36 45.38 3.67
N LYS A 677 -22.81 45.27 2.42
CA LYS A 677 -22.16 45.92 1.26
C LYS A 677 -23.15 46.10 0.10
N GLN A 678 -23.87 47.21 0.19
CA GLN A 678 -24.09 48.24 -0.83
C GLN A 678 -23.54 47.96 -2.26
N ARG A 679 -24.45 47.92 -3.25
CA ARG A 679 -24.43 48.52 -4.60
C ARG A 679 -25.66 48.04 -5.36
N ASP A 680 -26.68 48.87 -5.50
CA ASP A 680 -26.92 49.84 -6.59
C ASP A 680 -27.59 49.19 -7.81
N GLY A 681 -28.74 49.74 -8.18
CA GLY A 681 -29.50 49.38 -9.38
C GLY A 681 -30.95 49.85 -9.30
N ILE A 682 -31.16 51.15 -9.50
CA ILE A 682 -32.45 51.77 -9.81
C ILE A 682 -32.82 51.38 -11.26
N ASN A 683 -34.11 51.09 -11.45
CA ASN A 683 -34.85 50.65 -12.65
C ASN A 683 -34.76 49.18 -13.03
#